data_AF-A0A917PWL1-F1
#
_entry.id   AF-A0A917PWL1-F1
#
_cell.length_a   1.000
_cell.length_b   1.000
_cell.length_c   1.000
_cell.angle_alpha   90.00
_cell.angle_beta   90.00
_cell.angle_gamma   90.00
#
_symmetry.space_group_name_H-M   'P 1'
#
loop_
_entity.id
_entity.type
_entity.pdbx_description
1 polymer ?
#
loop_
_entity_poly.entity_id
_entity_poly.type
_entity_poly.pdbx_seq_one_letter_code
_entity_poly.pdbx_strand_id
1 'polypeptide(L)'
;MGSLAWPLTIYSRQVQQGLMYAIQYEIGMADGTANGNFGPGTQQGIRDYGVFGLGASDGSRHLVRLYQAALIFNGYEVDSFLGQFDSSTQQQTLGFQNFVELAATGAANFSTWASLLVSTGDVNRPSNACDTATPLHPLKIPSVTSAGYVTVGRYINGIDKRLQHDEAARIWSNGLRWFPIYQEWNDAADQFSYPLGFEQGERIAMRMRQMGIRSGERVYLSVDFDATEDDIYAVVIPHFQGVRDALQKSSSVTYRLGVYGTRNVCSILAEEGLTESSFVSDMSTGYSGNLGFALPSNWAYDQIDGRLLSSGSSGIEIDKVIPSSRAEWLNESDVLRTPRRYENGAPAGFDEEFYWRIAGLCYLGDSSTASSLVTRRQRNDTVLNWLQRPEYWGGEGASITAGAWELVYTPAAYVGFSEGTPHFDALVAAFVTLQERGGSELYPTPVALRFGQTDHWAASTRGHLLRGVNSGGVINPGDLGGWALDLVTFWESYENARVKEPGGILDVKTWTAANLGGTSDTNFAVRDLKADMAAFLCAKRMNDQPDVSLDEIVRQMLVEIEDDPGWLAKRFIAERFGNRSTMVAAAKSVFTTPWLPDWAIDFFIKVRLPGAAATTLPPSAAVLATELDGLANGFADAVETAQAWPEG
;
A
#
# COMPACT_ATOMS: atom_id res chain seq x y z
N MET A 1 -31.83 -39.82 -29.19
CA MET A 1 -30.64 -40.00 -30.04
C MET A 1 -29.49 -39.44 -29.24
N GLY A 2 -28.61 -40.31 -28.74
CA GLY A 2 -27.49 -39.89 -27.88
C GLY A 2 -26.43 -39.18 -28.72
N SER A 3 -26.02 -38.00 -28.28
CA SER A 3 -24.77 -37.40 -28.75
C SER A 3 -23.63 -38.27 -28.25
N LEU A 4 -22.83 -38.78 -29.18
CA LEU A 4 -21.51 -39.31 -28.86
C LEU A 4 -20.67 -38.12 -28.39
N ALA A 5 -20.52 -37.98 -27.08
CA ALA A 5 -19.45 -37.17 -26.52
C ALA A 5 -18.15 -37.84 -26.95
N TRP A 6 -17.43 -37.20 -27.88
CA TRP A 6 -16.06 -37.56 -28.17
C TRP A 6 -15.26 -37.51 -26.85
N PRO A 7 -14.42 -38.51 -26.54
CA PRO A 7 -13.55 -38.41 -25.38
C PRO A 7 -12.73 -37.13 -25.53
N LEU A 8 -12.65 -36.31 -24.46
CA LEU A 8 -11.86 -35.07 -24.45
C LEU A 8 -10.51 -35.34 -25.11
N THR A 9 -10.31 -34.79 -26.30
CA THR A 9 -9.05 -34.88 -27.01
C THR A 9 -8.03 -34.12 -26.16
N ILE A 10 -7.07 -34.82 -25.56
CA ILE A 10 -5.97 -34.17 -24.83
C ILE A 10 -5.13 -33.41 -25.87
N TYR A 11 -5.24 -32.09 -25.90
CA TYR A 11 -4.38 -31.24 -26.72
C TYR A 11 -3.00 -31.13 -26.07
N SER A 12 -2.21 -32.19 -26.15
CA SER A 12 -0.89 -32.22 -25.54
C SER A 12 0.14 -31.41 -26.34
N ARG A 13 1.27 -31.10 -25.71
CA ARG A 13 2.45 -30.54 -26.37
C ARG A 13 2.84 -31.31 -27.65
N GLN A 14 2.77 -32.64 -27.63
CA GLN A 14 3.09 -33.45 -28.81
C GLN A 14 2.04 -33.27 -29.93
N VAL A 15 0.77 -33.08 -29.59
CA VAL A 15 -0.29 -32.82 -30.58
C VAL A 15 -0.09 -31.44 -31.20
N GLN A 16 0.21 -30.39 -30.41
CA GLN A 16 0.55 -29.06 -30.93
C GLN A 16 1.77 -29.11 -31.86
N GLN A 17 2.82 -29.82 -31.46
CA GLN A 17 4.02 -29.99 -32.28
C GLN A 17 3.70 -30.75 -33.59
N GLY A 18 2.85 -31.80 -33.52
CA GLY A 18 2.37 -32.53 -34.67
C GLY A 18 1.58 -31.66 -35.65
N LEU A 19 0.68 -30.80 -35.14
CA LEU A 19 -0.03 -29.80 -35.94
C LEU A 19 0.96 -28.86 -36.64
N MET A 20 1.99 -28.39 -35.93
CA MET A 20 3.00 -27.51 -36.53
C MET A 20 3.78 -28.21 -37.64
N TYR A 21 4.21 -29.47 -37.44
CA TYR A 21 4.85 -30.26 -38.49
C TYR A 21 3.93 -30.47 -39.71
N ALA A 22 2.66 -30.76 -39.48
CA ALA A 22 1.68 -30.91 -40.57
C ALA A 22 1.53 -29.61 -41.37
N ILE A 23 1.45 -28.46 -40.70
CA ILE A 23 1.40 -27.15 -41.35
C ILE A 23 2.69 -26.90 -42.14
N GLN A 24 3.86 -27.14 -41.56
CA GLN A 24 5.16 -26.99 -42.22
C GLN A 24 5.25 -27.83 -43.50
N TYR A 25 4.79 -29.08 -43.45
CA TYR A 25 4.70 -29.93 -44.64
C TYR A 25 3.72 -29.36 -45.68
N GLU A 26 2.51 -28.97 -45.26
CA GLU A 26 1.46 -28.46 -46.13
C GLU A 26 1.78 -27.09 -46.74
N ILE A 27 2.73 -26.31 -46.20
CA ILE A 27 3.26 -25.09 -46.85
C ILE A 27 4.47 -25.37 -47.76
N GLY A 28 4.91 -26.63 -47.87
CA GLY A 28 6.01 -27.07 -48.73
C GLY A 28 7.41 -26.94 -48.12
N MET A 29 7.51 -26.94 -46.78
CA MET A 29 8.81 -26.95 -46.10
C MET A 29 9.46 -28.34 -46.25
N ALA A 30 10.75 -28.38 -46.62
CA ALA A 30 11.48 -29.64 -46.75
C ALA A 30 11.65 -30.35 -45.39
N ASP A 31 11.65 -31.68 -45.38
CA ASP A 31 11.73 -32.51 -44.17
C ASP A 31 12.91 -32.14 -43.24
N GLY A 32 14.08 -31.87 -43.81
CA GLY A 32 15.27 -31.48 -43.04
C GLY A 32 15.24 -30.05 -42.48
N THR A 33 14.22 -29.26 -42.84
CA THR A 33 13.99 -27.88 -42.34
C THR A 33 12.81 -27.82 -41.37
N ALA A 34 11.82 -28.68 -41.54
CA ALA A 34 10.69 -28.79 -40.64
C ALA A 34 11.16 -29.17 -39.22
N ASN A 35 10.72 -28.41 -38.22
CA ASN A 35 11.22 -28.51 -36.85
C ASN A 35 10.11 -28.36 -35.79
N GLY A 36 8.85 -28.25 -36.22
CA GLY A 36 7.72 -28.10 -35.32
C GLY A 36 7.65 -26.75 -34.59
N ASN A 37 8.41 -25.74 -35.05
CA ASN A 37 8.41 -24.39 -34.47
C ASN A 37 7.69 -23.37 -35.35
N PHE A 38 7.09 -22.35 -34.72
CA PHE A 38 6.47 -21.20 -35.39
C PHE A 38 7.50 -20.14 -35.84
N GLY A 39 8.56 -20.59 -36.52
CA GLY A 39 9.66 -19.73 -36.98
C GLY A 39 9.38 -18.97 -38.28
N PRO A 40 10.32 -18.13 -38.77
CA PRO A 40 10.12 -17.27 -39.93
C PRO A 40 9.60 -17.98 -41.19
N GLY A 41 10.10 -19.18 -41.48
CA GLY A 41 9.64 -19.98 -42.62
C GLY A 41 8.18 -20.42 -42.49
N THR A 42 7.78 -20.90 -41.31
CA THR A 42 6.38 -21.24 -41.00
C THR A 42 5.49 -20.01 -41.13
N GLN A 43 5.92 -18.89 -40.55
CA GLN A 43 5.16 -17.65 -40.57
C GLN A 43 4.96 -17.14 -42.01
N GLN A 44 6.01 -17.20 -42.84
CA GLN A 44 5.91 -16.80 -44.25
C GLN A 44 4.97 -17.71 -45.03
N GLY A 45 5.09 -19.04 -44.88
CA GLY A 45 4.18 -19.97 -45.56
C GLY A 45 2.72 -19.79 -45.17
N ILE A 46 2.42 -19.43 -43.91
CA ILE A 46 1.05 -19.08 -43.50
C ILE A 46 0.58 -17.78 -44.16
N ARG A 47 1.44 -16.77 -44.34
CA ARG A 47 1.06 -15.56 -45.09
C ARG A 47 0.79 -15.84 -46.56
N ASP A 48 1.54 -16.76 -47.15
CA ASP A 48 1.43 -17.09 -48.58
C ASP A 48 0.23 -17.99 -48.88
N TYR A 49 -0.09 -18.95 -48.00
CA TYR A 49 -1.07 -20.01 -48.28
C TYR A 49 -2.21 -20.12 -47.25
N GLY A 50 -2.07 -19.51 -46.07
CA GLY A 50 -2.99 -19.64 -44.95
C GLY A 50 -4.12 -18.61 -44.90
N VAL A 51 -4.29 -17.79 -45.96
CA VAL A 51 -5.31 -16.75 -46.02
C VAL A 51 -6.51 -17.25 -46.84
N PHE A 52 -7.61 -17.57 -46.18
CA PHE A 52 -8.83 -18.10 -46.80
C PHE A 52 -10.07 -17.85 -45.94
N GLY A 53 -11.26 -17.96 -46.52
CA GLY A 53 -12.53 -17.72 -45.84
C GLY A 53 -13.67 -18.56 -46.41
N LEU A 54 -14.92 -18.13 -46.20
CA LEU A 54 -16.13 -18.86 -46.57
C LEU A 54 -16.08 -19.40 -48.02
N GLY A 55 -16.32 -20.70 -48.17
CA GLY A 55 -16.30 -21.40 -49.46
C GLY A 55 -14.94 -21.97 -49.87
N ALA A 56 -13.87 -21.68 -49.13
CA ALA A 56 -12.58 -22.33 -49.35
C ALA A 56 -12.65 -23.83 -49.01
N SER A 57 -11.93 -24.65 -49.76
CA SER A 57 -11.82 -26.08 -49.50
C SER A 57 -10.39 -26.56 -49.72
N ASP A 58 -10.01 -27.61 -49.02
CA ASP A 58 -8.73 -28.28 -49.24
C ASP A 58 -8.60 -28.74 -50.71
N GLY A 59 -7.37 -28.70 -51.21
CA GLY A 59 -7.01 -29.07 -52.57
C GLY A 59 -5.68 -29.81 -52.58
N SER A 60 -4.68 -29.26 -53.28
CA SER A 60 -3.31 -29.78 -53.19
C SER A 60 -2.65 -29.51 -51.83
N ARG A 61 -3.24 -28.62 -51.02
CA ARG A 61 -2.87 -28.35 -49.63
C ARG A 61 -4.09 -28.57 -48.73
N HIS A 62 -3.86 -29.11 -47.53
CA HIS A 62 -4.92 -29.42 -46.55
C HIS A 62 -5.02 -28.40 -45.41
N LEU A 63 -4.77 -27.12 -45.72
CA LEU A 63 -4.68 -26.05 -44.72
C LEU A 63 -6.03 -25.69 -44.08
N VAL A 64 -7.16 -25.89 -44.78
CA VAL A 64 -8.48 -25.61 -44.19
C VAL A 64 -8.74 -26.62 -43.07
N ARG A 65 -8.46 -27.90 -43.28
CA ARG A 65 -8.64 -28.92 -42.24
C ARG A 65 -7.68 -28.73 -41.08
N LEU A 66 -6.42 -28.34 -41.33
CA LEU A 66 -5.48 -28.03 -40.25
C LEU A 66 -5.91 -26.78 -39.46
N TYR A 67 -6.55 -25.80 -40.11
CA TYR A 67 -7.13 -24.64 -39.43
C TYR A 67 -8.32 -25.03 -38.56
N GLN A 68 -9.21 -25.88 -39.06
CA GLN A 68 -10.29 -26.45 -38.27
C GLN A 68 -9.75 -27.22 -37.05
N ALA A 69 -8.63 -27.94 -37.21
CA ALA A 69 -7.99 -28.64 -36.10
C ALA A 69 -7.48 -27.66 -35.05
N ALA A 70 -6.84 -26.56 -35.49
CA ALA A 70 -6.37 -25.51 -34.62
C ALA A 70 -7.51 -24.84 -33.83
N LEU A 71 -8.67 -24.59 -34.46
CA LEU A 71 -9.88 -24.12 -33.78
C LEU A 71 -10.37 -25.11 -32.72
N ILE A 72 -10.49 -26.40 -33.08
CA ILE A 72 -10.91 -27.47 -32.16
C ILE A 72 -9.99 -27.56 -30.94
N PHE A 73 -8.68 -27.49 -31.16
CA PHE A 73 -7.69 -27.53 -30.09
C PHE A 73 -7.73 -26.31 -29.16
N ASN A 74 -8.32 -25.19 -29.60
CA ASN A 74 -8.58 -24.01 -28.78
C ASN A 74 -10.02 -23.98 -28.21
N GLY A 75 -10.75 -25.10 -28.27
CA GLY A 75 -12.08 -25.24 -27.66
C GLY A 75 -13.26 -24.80 -28.54
N TYR A 76 -13.06 -24.60 -29.84
CA TYR A 76 -14.11 -24.18 -30.76
C TYR A 76 -14.67 -25.37 -31.55
N GLU A 77 -15.99 -25.55 -31.53
CA GLU A 77 -16.65 -26.69 -32.18
C GLU A 77 -16.89 -26.43 -33.67
N VAL A 78 -16.20 -27.17 -34.53
CA VAL A 78 -16.42 -27.14 -35.98
C VAL A 78 -17.33 -28.31 -36.39
N ASP A 79 -18.47 -28.03 -37.02
CA ASP A 79 -19.49 -29.06 -37.35
C ASP A 79 -18.99 -30.12 -38.34
N SER A 80 -18.05 -29.77 -39.22
CA SER A 80 -17.54 -30.62 -40.30
C SER A 80 -16.02 -30.52 -40.43
N PHE A 81 -15.31 -31.58 -40.08
CA PHE A 81 -13.84 -31.69 -40.22
C PHE A 81 -13.42 -32.24 -41.60
N LEU A 82 -14.05 -31.73 -42.67
CA LEU A 82 -13.82 -32.22 -44.04
C LEU A 82 -12.83 -31.36 -44.84
N GLY A 83 -12.29 -30.29 -44.26
CA GLY A 83 -11.47 -29.32 -44.99
C GLY A 83 -12.32 -28.39 -45.87
N GLN A 84 -13.50 -28.00 -45.39
CA GLN A 84 -14.37 -27.02 -46.03
C GLN A 84 -14.60 -25.86 -45.06
N PHE A 85 -14.24 -24.65 -45.46
CA PHE A 85 -14.46 -23.44 -44.67
C PHE A 85 -15.91 -23.00 -44.89
N ASP A 86 -16.82 -23.68 -44.19
CA ASP A 86 -18.26 -23.44 -44.23
C ASP A 86 -18.69 -22.31 -43.28
N SER A 87 -20.00 -22.07 -43.19
CA SER A 87 -20.57 -21.06 -42.30
C SER A 87 -20.29 -21.34 -40.83
N SER A 88 -20.19 -22.62 -40.44
CA SER A 88 -19.85 -23.03 -39.07
C SER A 88 -18.42 -22.64 -38.74
N THR A 89 -17.47 -23.00 -39.60
CA THR A 89 -16.04 -22.63 -39.47
C THR A 89 -15.87 -21.10 -39.42
N GLN A 90 -16.60 -20.36 -40.26
CA GLN A 90 -16.61 -18.90 -40.22
C GLN A 90 -17.12 -18.35 -38.88
N GLN A 91 -18.22 -18.89 -38.35
CA GLN A 91 -18.77 -18.46 -37.06
C GLN A 91 -17.79 -18.74 -35.90
N GLN A 92 -17.16 -19.91 -35.87
CA GLN A 92 -16.14 -20.22 -34.88
C GLN A 92 -14.91 -19.32 -35.01
N THR A 93 -14.50 -19.01 -36.25
CA THR A 93 -13.42 -18.05 -36.51
C THR A 93 -13.74 -16.67 -35.96
N LEU A 94 -14.97 -16.18 -36.18
CA LEU A 94 -15.44 -14.91 -35.60
C LEU A 94 -15.44 -14.95 -34.07
N GLY A 95 -15.92 -16.05 -33.48
CA GLY A 95 -15.90 -16.25 -32.03
C GLY A 95 -14.49 -16.15 -31.46
N PHE A 96 -13.54 -16.89 -32.04
CA PHE A 96 -12.14 -16.87 -31.63
C PHE A 96 -11.51 -15.49 -31.79
N GLN A 97 -11.67 -14.86 -32.96
CA GLN A 97 -11.12 -13.52 -33.21
C GLN A 97 -11.62 -12.49 -32.19
N ASN A 98 -12.93 -12.48 -31.89
CA ASN A 98 -13.47 -11.61 -30.86
C ASN A 98 -12.91 -11.93 -29.46
N PHE A 99 -12.81 -13.22 -29.12
CA PHE A 99 -12.31 -13.65 -27.82
C PHE A 99 -10.87 -13.20 -27.55
N VAL A 100 -9.98 -13.33 -28.56
CA VAL A 100 -8.57 -12.92 -28.48
C VAL A 100 -8.33 -11.46 -28.90
N GLU A 101 -9.39 -10.67 -29.09
CA GLU A 101 -9.35 -9.23 -29.42
C GLU A 101 -8.60 -8.91 -30.74
N LEU A 102 -8.74 -9.81 -31.72
CA LEU A 102 -8.34 -9.58 -33.11
C LEU A 102 -9.50 -8.95 -33.89
N ALA A 103 -9.17 -8.37 -35.06
CA ALA A 103 -10.21 -7.96 -36.01
C ALA A 103 -11.05 -9.18 -36.44
N ALA A 104 -12.37 -9.09 -36.22
CA ALA A 104 -13.33 -10.15 -36.52
C ALA A 104 -13.65 -10.23 -38.02
N THR A 105 -12.69 -10.70 -38.83
CA THR A 105 -12.83 -10.84 -40.29
C THR A 105 -13.65 -12.06 -40.70
N GLY A 106 -13.80 -13.06 -39.83
CA GLY A 106 -14.47 -14.33 -40.15
C GLY A 106 -13.75 -15.15 -41.22
N ALA A 107 -12.45 -14.88 -41.39
CA ALA A 107 -11.57 -15.55 -42.35
C ALA A 107 -10.26 -15.88 -41.65
N ALA A 108 -9.64 -17.00 -42.04
CA ALA A 108 -8.28 -17.31 -41.63
C ALA A 108 -7.32 -16.25 -42.18
N ASN A 109 -6.51 -15.69 -41.30
CA ASN A 109 -5.44 -14.76 -41.63
C ASN A 109 -4.24 -15.04 -40.72
N PHE A 110 -3.09 -14.40 -40.99
CA PHE A 110 -1.86 -14.65 -40.25
C PHE A 110 -2.02 -14.49 -38.74
N SER A 111 -2.62 -13.39 -38.28
CA SER A 111 -2.75 -13.13 -36.83
C SER A 111 -3.69 -14.13 -36.14
N THR A 112 -4.72 -14.61 -36.84
CA THR A 112 -5.62 -15.65 -36.33
C THR A 112 -4.90 -17.00 -36.25
N TRP A 113 -4.15 -17.38 -37.29
CA TRP A 113 -3.30 -18.57 -37.26
C TRP A 113 -2.28 -18.51 -36.13
N ALA A 114 -1.55 -17.40 -36.00
CA ALA A 114 -0.54 -17.23 -34.97
C ALA A 114 -1.15 -17.43 -33.57
N SER A 115 -2.28 -16.79 -33.29
CA SER A 115 -2.95 -16.87 -31.98
C SER A 115 -3.50 -18.28 -31.67
N LEU A 116 -3.83 -19.07 -32.70
CA LEU A 116 -4.23 -20.48 -32.53
C LEU A 116 -3.04 -21.42 -32.28
N LEU A 117 -1.86 -21.07 -32.77
CA LEU A 117 -0.72 -22.00 -32.89
C LEU A 117 0.40 -21.78 -31.87
N VAL A 118 0.60 -20.55 -31.39
CA VAL A 118 1.64 -20.20 -30.41
C VAL A 118 1.07 -19.23 -29.39
N SER A 119 1.56 -19.31 -28.14
CA SER A 119 1.06 -18.50 -27.03
C SER A 119 1.12 -17.00 -27.32
N THR A 120 2.25 -16.49 -27.82
CA THR A 120 2.43 -15.08 -28.18
C THR A 120 1.49 -14.55 -29.26
N GLY A 121 0.84 -15.43 -30.01
CA GLY A 121 0.13 -15.08 -31.22
C GLY A 121 1.00 -14.30 -32.21
N ASP A 122 0.42 -13.26 -32.82
CA ASP A 122 1.17 -12.33 -33.67
C ASP A 122 1.80 -11.25 -32.82
N VAL A 123 3.12 -11.37 -32.56
CA VAL A 123 3.91 -10.39 -31.80
C VAL A 123 3.83 -8.96 -32.36
N ASN A 124 3.48 -8.80 -33.65
CA ASN A 124 3.32 -7.50 -34.28
C ASN A 124 1.89 -6.97 -34.23
N ARG A 125 0.92 -7.71 -33.66
CA ARG A 125 -0.46 -7.23 -33.52
C ARG A 125 -0.48 -5.90 -32.74
N PRO A 126 -1.25 -4.89 -33.15
CA PRO A 126 -1.25 -3.60 -32.47
C PRO A 126 -1.60 -3.74 -30.99
N SER A 127 -0.94 -2.93 -30.15
CA SER A 127 -1.28 -2.82 -28.73
C SER A 127 -1.09 -1.41 -28.23
N ASN A 128 -1.80 -1.09 -27.16
CA ASN A 128 -1.69 0.13 -26.39
C ASN A 128 -1.45 -0.13 -24.89
N ALA A 129 -1.08 -1.35 -24.49
CA ALA A 129 -0.64 -1.66 -23.14
C ALA A 129 0.79 -2.24 -23.09
N CYS A 130 1.46 -2.01 -21.98
CA CYS A 130 2.73 -2.64 -21.65
C CYS A 130 2.84 -2.87 -20.14
N ASP A 131 3.85 -3.59 -19.71
CA ASP A 131 4.37 -3.50 -18.34
C ASP A 131 5.88 -3.26 -18.38
N THR A 132 6.43 -2.86 -17.24
CA THR A 132 7.87 -2.64 -17.13
C THR A 132 8.30 -2.72 -15.68
N ALA A 133 9.50 -3.24 -15.44
CA ALA A 133 10.15 -3.13 -14.14
C ALA A 133 10.74 -1.73 -13.89
N THR A 134 11.01 -0.96 -14.94
CA THR A 134 11.70 0.34 -14.80
C THR A 134 10.73 1.45 -14.35
N PRO A 135 11.01 2.19 -13.26
CA PRO A 135 10.22 3.35 -12.88
C PRO A 135 10.09 4.41 -13.98
N LEU A 136 8.87 4.91 -14.17
CA LEU A 136 8.54 5.93 -15.16
C LEU A 136 8.91 7.33 -14.65
N HIS A 137 10.21 7.64 -14.77
CA HIS A 137 10.74 8.98 -14.58
C HIS A 137 10.30 9.94 -15.71
N PRO A 138 10.36 11.27 -15.49
CA PRO A 138 9.95 12.26 -16.50
C PRO A 138 10.58 12.07 -17.89
N LEU A 139 11.81 11.57 -17.98
CA LEU A 139 12.51 11.34 -19.26
C LEU A 139 12.05 10.07 -20.01
N LYS A 140 11.41 9.12 -19.33
CA LYS A 140 11.00 7.83 -19.92
C LYS A 140 9.55 7.84 -20.40
N ILE A 141 8.68 8.60 -19.74
CA ILE A 141 7.25 8.68 -20.09
C ILE A 141 7.02 9.05 -21.56
N PRO A 142 7.72 10.04 -22.16
CA PRO A 142 7.54 10.37 -23.58
C PRO A 142 7.85 9.21 -24.53
N SER A 143 8.79 8.32 -24.18
CA SER A 143 9.09 7.12 -24.97
C SER A 143 7.91 6.15 -24.99
N VAL A 144 7.22 5.99 -23.85
CA VAL A 144 6.04 5.14 -23.71
C VAL A 144 4.87 5.71 -24.49
N THR A 145 4.54 7.00 -24.29
CA THR A 145 3.40 7.65 -24.97
C THR A 145 3.61 7.74 -26.48
N SER A 146 4.82 8.07 -26.95
CA SER A 146 5.13 8.19 -28.38
C SER A 146 5.11 6.84 -29.10
N ALA A 147 5.32 5.73 -28.39
CA ALA A 147 5.17 4.38 -28.91
C ALA A 147 3.69 3.91 -28.98
N GLY A 148 2.73 4.73 -28.52
CA GLY A 148 1.30 4.44 -28.59
C GLY A 148 0.73 3.68 -27.39
N TYR A 149 1.51 3.48 -26.33
CA TYR A 149 1.04 2.86 -25.09
C TYR A 149 0.28 3.87 -24.23
N VAL A 150 -0.87 3.44 -23.70
CA VAL A 150 -1.75 4.23 -22.83
C VAL A 150 -2.04 3.55 -21.49
N THR A 151 -1.70 2.27 -21.34
CA THR A 151 -1.85 1.51 -20.08
C THR A 151 -0.52 0.85 -19.73
N VAL A 152 -0.06 0.99 -18.49
CA VAL A 152 1.22 0.44 -18.03
C VAL A 152 1.07 -0.39 -16.75
N GLY A 153 1.43 -1.67 -16.77
CA GLY A 153 1.57 -2.48 -15.56
C GLY A 153 2.79 -2.05 -14.75
N ARG A 154 2.62 -1.80 -13.45
CA ARG A 154 3.69 -1.31 -12.57
C ARG A 154 3.77 -2.07 -11.26
N TYR A 155 5.01 -2.35 -10.83
CA TYR A 155 5.28 -3.11 -9.62
C TYR A 155 5.03 -2.25 -8.37
N ILE A 156 4.36 -2.81 -7.36
CA ILE A 156 4.14 -2.17 -6.05
C ILE A 156 5.18 -2.57 -5.00
N ASN A 157 6.07 -3.50 -5.34
CA ASN A 157 7.15 -4.01 -4.50
C ASN A 157 8.48 -4.14 -5.28
N GLY A 158 9.56 -4.48 -4.57
CA GLY A 158 10.94 -4.50 -5.08
C GLY A 158 11.67 -3.17 -4.90
N ILE A 159 12.99 -3.20 -4.66
CA ILE A 159 13.80 -2.00 -4.40
C ILE A 159 13.90 -1.12 -5.65
N ASP A 160 14.29 -1.72 -6.79
CA ASP A 160 14.50 -0.98 -8.04
C ASP A 160 13.29 -1.02 -8.99
N LYS A 161 12.34 -1.93 -8.74
CA LYS A 161 11.17 -2.14 -9.61
C LYS A 161 9.96 -1.27 -9.23
N ARG A 162 9.81 -1.05 -7.93
CA ARG A 162 8.62 -0.43 -7.35
C ARG A 162 8.36 0.96 -7.91
N LEU A 163 7.10 1.22 -8.18
CA LEU A 163 6.59 2.53 -8.53
C LEU A 163 7.03 3.61 -7.51
N GLN A 164 7.52 4.75 -7.98
CA GLN A 164 7.96 5.86 -7.12
C GLN A 164 6.78 6.65 -6.54
N HIS A 165 7.01 7.34 -5.42
CA HIS A 165 5.96 8.04 -4.64
C HIS A 165 5.13 9.07 -5.40
N ASP A 166 5.64 9.60 -6.52
CA ASP A 166 5.00 10.59 -7.38
C ASP A 166 4.76 10.07 -8.82
N GLU A 167 5.10 8.81 -9.10
CA GLU A 167 4.99 8.22 -10.43
C GLU A 167 3.54 7.99 -10.86
N ALA A 168 2.64 7.59 -9.95
CA ALA A 168 1.22 7.43 -10.31
C ALA A 168 0.62 8.76 -10.82
N ALA A 169 0.89 9.87 -10.12
CA ALA A 169 0.50 11.22 -10.56
C ALA A 169 1.12 11.60 -11.91
N ARG A 170 2.39 11.23 -12.16
CA ARG A 170 3.03 11.42 -13.47
C ARG A 170 2.35 10.60 -14.57
N ILE A 171 1.98 9.35 -14.31
CA ILE A 171 1.28 8.48 -15.27
C ILE A 171 -0.03 9.16 -15.70
N TRP A 172 -0.90 9.53 -14.76
CA TRP A 172 -2.19 10.15 -15.08
C TRP A 172 -2.06 11.51 -15.76
N SER A 173 -1.15 12.37 -15.29
CA SER A 173 -0.93 13.70 -15.91
C SER A 173 -0.41 13.64 -17.35
N ASN A 174 0.11 12.50 -17.80
CA ASN A 174 0.50 12.24 -19.18
C ASN A 174 -0.54 11.44 -19.98
N GLY A 175 -1.76 11.32 -19.47
CA GLY A 175 -2.88 10.61 -20.12
C GLY A 175 -2.75 9.09 -20.12
N LEU A 176 -1.84 8.54 -19.29
CA LEU A 176 -1.66 7.11 -19.13
C LEU A 176 -2.53 6.57 -17.98
N ARG A 177 -2.71 5.25 -17.98
CA ARG A 177 -3.36 4.44 -16.94
C ARG A 177 -2.37 3.41 -16.43
N TRP A 178 -2.63 2.85 -15.26
CA TRP A 178 -1.78 1.77 -14.74
C TRP A 178 -2.54 0.75 -13.89
N PHE A 179 -1.99 -0.45 -13.79
CA PHE A 179 -2.49 -1.52 -12.93
C PHE A 179 -1.34 -2.12 -12.09
N PRO A 180 -1.59 -2.57 -10.85
CA PRO A 180 -0.54 -2.98 -9.95
C PRO A 180 -0.13 -4.46 -10.13
N ILE A 181 1.17 -4.69 -10.11
CA ILE A 181 1.82 -6.00 -10.20
C ILE A 181 2.58 -6.24 -8.89
N TYR A 182 2.54 -7.48 -8.39
CA TYR A 182 3.34 -7.93 -7.25
C TYR A 182 4.19 -9.14 -7.64
N GLN A 183 5.50 -9.04 -7.44
CA GLN A 183 6.45 -10.13 -7.67
C GLN A 183 7.61 -10.04 -6.68
N GLU A 184 7.83 -11.11 -5.90
CA GLU A 184 9.05 -11.27 -5.08
C GLU A 184 10.00 -12.27 -5.74
N TRP A 185 10.26 -13.42 -5.10
CA TRP A 185 11.04 -14.51 -5.65
C TRP A 185 10.20 -15.23 -6.70
N ASN A 186 9.10 -15.91 -6.32
CA ASN A 186 8.03 -16.45 -7.20
C ASN A 186 8.50 -17.12 -8.52
N ASP A 187 9.76 -17.54 -8.61
CA ASP A 187 10.50 -17.97 -9.80
C ASP A 187 10.93 -19.44 -9.73
N ALA A 188 10.51 -20.14 -8.67
CA ALA A 188 10.70 -21.57 -8.48
C ALA A 188 9.59 -22.16 -7.60
N ALA A 189 9.32 -23.46 -7.76
CA ALA A 189 8.25 -24.17 -7.04
C ALA A 189 8.40 -24.10 -5.50
N ASP A 190 9.63 -24.05 -4.97
CA ASP A 190 9.89 -23.96 -3.52
C ASP A 190 9.56 -22.59 -2.91
N GLN A 191 9.28 -21.59 -3.73
CA GLN A 191 8.75 -20.28 -3.32
C GLN A 191 7.23 -20.31 -3.12
N PHE A 192 6.58 -21.46 -3.33
CA PHE A 192 5.14 -21.61 -3.22
C PHE A 192 4.78 -22.63 -2.14
N SER A 193 3.94 -22.20 -1.20
CA SER A 193 3.28 -23.01 -0.18
C SER A 193 2.21 -22.16 0.49
N TYR A 194 1.28 -22.77 1.23
CA TYR A 194 0.28 -22.01 1.98
C TYR A 194 0.88 -20.98 2.95
N PRO A 195 1.87 -21.32 3.81
CA PRO A 195 2.47 -20.34 4.73
C PRO A 195 3.14 -19.16 4.01
N LEU A 196 3.89 -19.43 2.94
CA LEU A 196 4.52 -18.38 2.13
C LEU A 196 3.46 -17.50 1.45
N GLY A 197 2.39 -18.09 0.94
CA GLY A 197 1.29 -17.35 0.33
C GLY A 197 0.54 -16.47 1.32
N PHE A 198 0.32 -16.97 2.54
CA PHE A 198 -0.28 -16.18 3.61
C PHE A 198 0.58 -14.95 3.95
N GLU A 199 1.90 -15.13 4.10
CA GLU A 199 2.82 -14.03 4.35
C GLU A 199 2.85 -13.03 3.20
N GLN A 200 2.89 -13.50 1.94
CA GLN A 200 2.83 -12.64 0.76
C GLN A 200 1.51 -11.87 0.66
N GLY A 201 0.38 -12.50 0.98
CA GLY A 201 -0.92 -11.83 1.04
C GLY A 201 -0.96 -10.71 2.08
N GLU A 202 -0.33 -10.91 3.25
CA GLU A 202 -0.19 -9.84 4.25
C GLU A 202 0.67 -8.69 3.73
N ARG A 203 1.80 -9.00 3.06
CA ARG A 203 2.67 -7.99 2.44
C ARG A 203 1.94 -7.19 1.36
N ILE A 204 1.15 -7.86 0.52
CA ILE A 204 0.33 -7.24 -0.52
C ILE A 204 -0.69 -6.27 0.10
N ALA A 205 -1.54 -6.74 1.02
CA ALA A 205 -2.59 -5.92 1.61
C ALA A 205 -2.01 -4.70 2.34
N MET A 206 -0.91 -4.90 3.07
CA MET A 206 -0.18 -3.82 3.71
C MET A 206 0.37 -2.82 2.69
N ARG A 207 1.04 -3.29 1.62
CA ARG A 207 1.67 -2.41 0.63
C ARG A 207 0.64 -1.59 -0.15
N MET A 208 -0.48 -2.20 -0.54
CA MET A 208 -1.57 -1.47 -1.21
C MET A 208 -2.11 -0.34 -0.32
N ARG A 209 -2.33 -0.61 0.97
CA ARG A 209 -2.76 0.40 1.95
C ARG A 209 -1.72 1.51 2.15
N GLN A 210 -0.45 1.13 2.28
CA GLN A 210 0.70 2.04 2.43
C GLN A 210 0.88 2.97 1.23
N MET A 211 0.53 2.53 0.02
CA MET A 211 0.57 3.34 -1.20
C MET A 211 -0.73 4.11 -1.46
N GLY A 212 -1.71 4.01 -0.56
CA GLY A 212 -3.00 4.70 -0.67
C GLY A 212 -3.97 4.07 -1.67
N ILE A 213 -3.67 2.88 -2.20
CA ILE A 213 -4.59 2.15 -3.09
C ILE A 213 -5.82 1.75 -2.28
N ARG A 214 -7.01 2.10 -2.78
CA ARG A 214 -8.26 1.90 -2.03
C ARG A 214 -8.65 0.43 -1.95
N SER A 215 -9.39 0.11 -0.88
CA SER A 215 -10.05 -1.19 -0.72
C SER A 215 -10.94 -1.49 -1.93
N GLY A 216 -10.90 -2.74 -2.39
CA GLY A 216 -11.62 -3.21 -3.57
C GLY A 216 -10.74 -3.28 -4.81
N GLU A 217 -9.56 -2.65 -4.83
CA GLU A 217 -8.70 -2.70 -6.01
C GLU A 217 -7.99 -4.05 -6.19
N ARG A 218 -7.61 -4.35 -7.44
CA ARG A 218 -6.99 -5.62 -7.81
C ARG A 218 -5.48 -5.49 -7.94
N VAL A 219 -4.74 -6.51 -7.51
CA VAL A 219 -3.31 -6.72 -7.82
C VAL A 219 -3.09 -8.05 -8.52
N TYR A 220 -2.13 -8.10 -9.44
CA TYR A 220 -1.69 -9.35 -10.09
C TYR A 220 -0.46 -9.91 -9.39
N LEU A 221 -0.62 -11.06 -8.72
CA LEU A 221 0.49 -11.80 -8.11
C LEU A 221 1.14 -12.73 -9.14
N SER A 222 2.45 -12.69 -9.27
CA SER A 222 3.20 -13.50 -10.23
C SER A 222 3.40 -14.96 -9.82
N VAL A 223 3.25 -15.85 -10.79
CA VAL A 223 3.82 -17.20 -10.86
C VAL A 223 4.79 -17.20 -12.04
N ASP A 224 6.04 -16.83 -11.78
CA ASP A 224 7.03 -16.50 -12.82
C ASP A 224 8.03 -17.64 -13.04
N PHE A 225 7.51 -18.86 -13.20
CA PHE A 225 8.30 -20.04 -13.54
C PHE A 225 7.49 -21.02 -14.40
N ASP A 226 8.16 -22.01 -14.97
CA ASP A 226 7.52 -23.08 -15.75
C ASP A 226 6.81 -24.09 -14.84
N ALA A 227 5.69 -23.68 -14.23
CA ALA A 227 4.88 -24.54 -13.39
C ALA A 227 4.18 -25.61 -14.24
N THR A 228 4.49 -26.88 -13.96
CA THR A 228 3.74 -28.01 -14.49
C THR A 228 2.38 -28.11 -13.81
N GLU A 229 1.45 -28.90 -14.37
CA GLU A 229 0.17 -29.15 -13.72
C GLU A 229 0.34 -29.75 -12.31
N ASP A 230 1.31 -30.64 -12.12
CA ASP A 230 1.64 -31.21 -10.80
C ASP A 230 2.11 -30.12 -9.82
N ASP A 231 2.95 -29.17 -10.27
CA ASP A 231 3.37 -28.02 -9.44
C ASP A 231 2.18 -27.13 -9.08
N ILE A 232 1.25 -26.91 -10.03
CA ILE A 232 0.08 -26.07 -9.81
C ILE A 232 -0.77 -26.64 -8.67
N TYR A 233 -1.08 -27.94 -8.72
CA TYR A 233 -1.86 -28.61 -7.68
C TYR A 233 -1.09 -28.76 -6.37
N ALA A 234 0.22 -29.05 -6.43
CA ALA A 234 1.01 -29.33 -5.24
C ALA A 234 1.36 -28.07 -4.43
N VAL A 235 1.67 -26.95 -5.10
CA VAL A 235 2.23 -25.77 -4.43
C VAL A 235 1.58 -24.45 -4.80
N VAL A 236 1.16 -24.23 -6.06
CA VAL A 236 0.58 -22.94 -6.49
C VAL A 236 -0.82 -22.74 -5.89
N ILE A 237 -1.72 -23.73 -5.98
CA ILE A 237 -3.06 -23.65 -5.38
C ILE A 237 -2.98 -23.40 -3.87
N PRO A 238 -2.22 -24.18 -3.07
CA PRO A 238 -2.06 -23.91 -1.64
C PRO A 238 -1.53 -22.51 -1.34
N HIS A 239 -0.60 -22.02 -2.15
CA HIS A 239 -0.07 -20.66 -1.99
C HIS A 239 -1.17 -19.60 -2.22
N PHE A 240 -1.91 -19.67 -3.33
CA PHE A 240 -2.99 -18.72 -3.62
C PHE A 240 -4.16 -18.82 -2.62
N GLN A 241 -4.41 -19.98 -2.04
CA GLN A 241 -5.32 -20.12 -0.89
C GLN A 241 -4.83 -19.30 0.30
N GLY A 242 -3.54 -19.41 0.66
CA GLY A 242 -2.93 -18.60 1.73
C GLY A 242 -3.01 -17.10 1.44
N VAL A 243 -2.71 -16.67 0.21
CA VAL A 243 -2.80 -15.26 -0.21
C VAL A 243 -4.23 -14.75 -0.04
N ARG A 244 -5.23 -15.48 -0.54
CA ARG A 244 -6.64 -15.09 -0.43
C ARG A 244 -7.08 -14.98 1.04
N ASP A 245 -6.72 -15.95 1.87
CA ASP A 245 -7.06 -15.95 3.29
C ASP A 245 -6.46 -14.73 4.01
N ALA A 246 -5.22 -14.34 3.67
CA ALA A 246 -4.58 -13.14 4.19
C ALA A 246 -5.25 -11.85 3.69
N LEU A 247 -5.57 -11.74 2.40
CA LEU A 247 -6.25 -10.57 1.82
C LEU A 247 -7.66 -10.33 2.40
N GLN A 248 -8.31 -11.38 2.92
CA GLN A 248 -9.62 -11.31 3.55
C GLN A 248 -9.55 -11.08 5.07
N LYS A 249 -8.35 -11.10 5.67
CA LYS A 249 -8.19 -11.07 7.12
C LYS A 249 -8.43 -9.69 7.74
N SER A 250 -8.10 -8.62 7.03
CA SER A 250 -8.31 -7.27 7.54
C SER A 250 -9.79 -6.93 7.58
N SER A 251 -10.27 -6.48 8.74
CA SER A 251 -11.66 -6.05 8.93
C SER A 251 -12.03 -4.70 8.29
N SER A 252 -11.13 -4.06 7.55
CA SER A 252 -11.37 -2.75 6.92
C SER A 252 -10.82 -2.51 5.53
N VAL A 253 -9.87 -3.32 5.09
CA VAL A 253 -9.39 -3.27 3.71
C VAL A 253 -9.45 -4.67 3.14
N THR A 254 -10.01 -4.79 1.95
CA THR A 254 -10.10 -6.05 1.20
C THR A 254 -9.66 -5.77 -0.21
N TYR A 255 -8.77 -6.59 -0.78
CA TYR A 255 -8.29 -6.41 -2.15
C TYR A 255 -8.64 -7.63 -2.99
N ARG A 256 -8.79 -7.40 -4.30
CA ARG A 256 -9.07 -8.47 -5.28
C ARG A 256 -7.75 -9.06 -5.77
N LEU A 257 -7.73 -10.36 -6.02
CA LEU A 257 -6.54 -11.08 -6.48
C LEU A 257 -6.68 -11.45 -7.95
N GLY A 258 -5.70 -11.01 -8.75
CA GLY A 258 -5.41 -11.56 -10.07
C GLY A 258 -4.10 -12.35 -10.05
N VAL A 259 -3.86 -13.12 -11.11
CA VAL A 259 -2.59 -13.85 -11.29
C VAL A 259 -1.89 -13.39 -12.55
N TYR A 260 -0.57 -13.22 -12.46
CA TYR A 260 0.32 -13.28 -13.61
C TYR A 260 0.92 -14.67 -13.73
N GLY A 261 0.82 -15.32 -14.90
CA GLY A 261 1.37 -16.67 -15.10
C GLY A 261 0.98 -17.30 -16.43
N THR A 262 1.41 -18.54 -16.65
CA THR A 262 1.10 -19.27 -17.89
C THR A 262 -0.40 -19.49 -18.06
N ARG A 263 -0.84 -19.81 -19.28
CA ARG A 263 -2.25 -20.11 -19.58
C ARG A 263 -2.84 -21.16 -18.64
N ASN A 264 -2.09 -22.25 -18.39
CA ASN A 264 -2.54 -23.32 -17.50
C ASN A 264 -2.69 -22.85 -16.04
N VAL A 265 -1.68 -22.14 -15.50
CA VAL A 265 -1.75 -21.54 -14.14
C VAL A 265 -2.97 -20.64 -14.02
N CYS A 266 -3.16 -19.73 -14.98
CA CYS A 266 -4.26 -18.78 -14.98
C CYS A 266 -5.62 -19.47 -15.03
N SER A 267 -5.77 -20.48 -15.89
CA SER A 267 -7.03 -21.21 -16.08
C SER A 267 -7.40 -21.98 -14.82
N ILE A 268 -6.47 -22.76 -14.26
CA ILE A 268 -6.72 -23.57 -13.07
C ILE A 268 -7.05 -22.69 -11.85
N LEU A 269 -6.30 -21.59 -11.62
CA LEU A 269 -6.59 -20.70 -10.49
C LEU A 269 -7.94 -19.98 -10.62
N ALA A 270 -8.37 -19.67 -11.85
CA ALA A 270 -9.69 -19.10 -12.10
C ALA A 270 -10.81 -20.13 -11.88
N GLU A 271 -10.63 -21.38 -12.32
CA GLU A 271 -11.57 -22.50 -12.14
C GLU A 271 -11.74 -22.86 -10.65
N GLU A 272 -10.66 -22.81 -9.87
CA GLU A 272 -10.67 -22.98 -8.41
C GLU A 272 -11.29 -21.77 -7.66
N GLY A 273 -11.63 -20.69 -8.36
CA GLY A 273 -12.17 -19.47 -7.77
C GLY A 273 -11.19 -18.75 -6.84
N LEU A 274 -9.88 -18.91 -7.08
CA LEU A 274 -8.82 -18.27 -6.30
C LEU A 274 -8.42 -16.90 -6.86
N THR A 275 -8.64 -16.67 -8.15
CA THR A 275 -8.35 -15.40 -8.83
C THR A 275 -9.52 -14.96 -9.70
N GLU A 276 -9.68 -13.65 -9.85
CA GLU A 276 -10.78 -13.07 -10.62
C GLU A 276 -10.38 -12.64 -12.03
N SER A 277 -9.08 -12.53 -12.30
CA SER A 277 -8.54 -11.99 -13.54
C SER A 277 -7.15 -12.53 -13.83
N SER A 278 -6.83 -12.70 -15.11
CA SER A 278 -5.55 -13.26 -15.56
C SER A 278 -4.72 -12.25 -16.37
N PHE A 279 -3.45 -12.13 -15.98
CA PHE A 279 -2.39 -11.49 -16.74
C PHE A 279 -1.46 -12.58 -17.29
N VAL A 280 -1.64 -12.94 -18.55
CA VAL A 280 -1.07 -14.17 -19.11
C VAL A 280 0.37 -13.94 -19.59
N SER A 281 1.30 -14.82 -19.21
CA SER A 281 2.72 -14.77 -19.60
C SER A 281 3.01 -15.47 -20.93
N ASP A 282 2.26 -15.11 -21.98
CA ASP A 282 2.31 -15.79 -23.28
C ASP A 282 3.65 -15.64 -24.02
N MET A 283 4.48 -14.64 -23.67
CA MET A 283 5.84 -14.46 -24.19
C MET A 283 6.81 -15.57 -23.78
N SER A 284 6.50 -16.29 -22.69
CA SER A 284 7.23 -17.47 -22.23
C SER A 284 6.85 -18.71 -23.06
N THR A 285 7.12 -18.67 -24.36
CA THR A 285 6.78 -19.74 -25.33
C THR A 285 7.42 -21.10 -25.03
N GLY A 286 8.47 -21.12 -24.21
CA GLY A 286 9.14 -22.34 -23.77
C GLY A 286 8.47 -23.03 -22.58
N TYR A 287 7.57 -22.34 -21.86
CA TYR A 287 6.94 -22.88 -20.66
C TYR A 287 5.85 -23.88 -21.02
N SER A 288 5.86 -25.03 -20.34
CA SER A 288 4.90 -26.12 -20.50
C SER A 288 3.45 -25.66 -20.38
N GLY A 289 3.13 -24.76 -19.43
CA GLY A 289 1.79 -24.22 -19.24
C GLY A 289 1.27 -23.31 -20.36
N ASN A 290 2.08 -23.02 -21.37
CA ASN A 290 1.71 -22.27 -22.58
C ASN A 290 1.65 -23.17 -23.84
N LEU A 291 1.97 -24.46 -23.70
CA LEU A 291 2.00 -25.44 -24.79
C LEU A 291 0.81 -26.40 -24.66
N GLY A 292 -0.19 -26.26 -25.52
CA GLY A 292 -1.39 -27.10 -25.51
C GLY A 292 -2.56 -26.52 -24.71
N PHE A 293 -2.43 -25.28 -24.24
CA PHE A 293 -3.45 -24.61 -23.43
C PHE A 293 -4.04 -23.40 -24.15
N ALA A 294 -5.38 -23.30 -24.13
CA ALA A 294 -6.10 -22.15 -24.64
C ALA A 294 -5.91 -20.93 -23.71
N LEU A 295 -6.10 -19.73 -24.24
CA LEU A 295 -6.08 -18.51 -23.43
C LEU A 295 -7.26 -18.56 -22.42
N PRO A 296 -7.05 -18.23 -21.13
CA PRO A 296 -8.08 -18.37 -20.09
C PRO A 296 -9.25 -17.43 -20.33
N SER A 297 -10.47 -17.87 -20.02
CA SER A 297 -11.69 -17.10 -20.32
C SER A 297 -11.75 -15.71 -19.65
N ASN A 298 -11.10 -15.54 -18.51
CA ASN A 298 -10.99 -14.30 -17.74
C ASN A 298 -9.69 -13.51 -18.01
N TRP A 299 -9.01 -13.74 -19.13
CA TRP A 299 -7.81 -12.97 -19.49
C TRP A 299 -8.12 -11.47 -19.64
N ALA A 300 -7.39 -10.66 -18.89
CA ALA A 300 -7.43 -9.20 -18.91
C ALA A 300 -6.24 -8.60 -19.65
N TYR A 301 -5.07 -9.22 -19.45
CA TYR A 301 -3.81 -8.78 -20.02
C TYR A 301 -3.06 -10.00 -20.57
N ASP A 302 -2.38 -9.85 -21.69
CA ASP A 302 -1.68 -10.93 -22.39
C ASP A 302 -0.29 -10.43 -22.84
N GLN A 303 0.76 -10.80 -22.12
CA GLN A 303 2.14 -10.37 -22.37
C GLN A 303 2.75 -11.20 -23.51
N ILE A 304 3.14 -10.57 -24.62
CA ILE A 304 3.49 -11.31 -25.84
C ILE A 304 4.91 -11.06 -26.39
N ASP A 305 5.60 -10.00 -25.96
CA ASP A 305 6.90 -9.66 -26.55
C ASP A 305 7.70 -8.64 -25.73
N GLY A 306 9.02 -8.75 -25.69
CA GLY A 306 9.90 -7.76 -25.05
C GLY A 306 10.37 -6.69 -26.04
N ARG A 307 10.41 -5.41 -25.63
CA ARG A 307 10.80 -4.27 -26.48
C ARG A 307 11.66 -3.27 -25.73
N LEU A 308 12.69 -2.75 -26.42
CA LEU A 308 13.40 -1.55 -26.00
C LEU A 308 12.80 -0.33 -26.70
N LEU A 309 12.20 0.58 -25.94
CA LEU A 309 11.74 1.87 -26.45
C LEU A 309 12.84 2.91 -26.29
N SER A 310 13.15 3.65 -27.37
CA SER A 310 14.19 4.69 -27.40
C SER A 310 15.59 4.20 -26.97
N SER A 311 16.55 5.11 -26.84
CA SER A 311 17.91 4.81 -26.38
C SER A 311 18.44 5.92 -25.47
N GLY A 312 19.57 5.67 -24.78
CA GLY A 312 20.15 6.63 -23.85
C GLY A 312 19.27 6.86 -22.61
N SER A 313 19.21 8.09 -22.12
CA SER A 313 18.50 8.44 -20.88
C SER A 313 16.97 8.31 -20.96
N SER A 314 16.40 8.31 -22.17
CA SER A 314 14.98 8.04 -22.41
C SER A 314 14.68 6.58 -22.76
N GLY A 315 15.73 5.73 -22.85
CA GLY A 315 15.61 4.31 -23.12
C GLY A 315 14.84 3.59 -22.02
N ILE A 316 13.90 2.73 -22.38
CA ILE A 316 13.13 1.92 -21.42
C ILE A 316 12.79 0.56 -22.03
N GLU A 317 13.13 -0.50 -21.30
CA GLU A 317 12.68 -1.85 -21.60
C GLU A 317 11.25 -2.03 -21.08
N ILE A 318 10.38 -2.52 -21.95
CA ILE A 318 8.98 -2.81 -21.66
C ILE A 318 8.65 -4.17 -22.23
N ASP A 319 7.67 -4.82 -21.62
CA ASP A 319 7.00 -5.97 -22.21
C ASP A 319 5.68 -5.51 -22.81
N LYS A 320 5.46 -5.87 -24.07
CA LYS A 320 4.26 -5.54 -24.83
C LYS A 320 3.14 -6.45 -24.37
N VAL A 321 2.07 -5.82 -23.87
CA VAL A 321 0.91 -6.49 -23.30
C VAL A 321 -0.29 -6.16 -24.15
N ILE A 322 -1.15 -7.14 -24.42
CA ILE A 322 -2.41 -6.93 -25.11
C ILE A 322 -3.51 -6.81 -24.06
N PRO A 323 -4.19 -5.66 -23.97
CA PRO A 323 -5.31 -5.53 -23.06
C PRO A 323 -6.56 -6.12 -23.72
N SER A 324 -7.37 -6.84 -22.95
CA SER A 324 -8.70 -7.23 -23.38
C SER A 324 -9.75 -6.20 -22.98
N SER A 325 -10.95 -6.34 -23.51
CA SER A 325 -12.13 -5.62 -23.05
C SER A 325 -12.48 -5.87 -21.56
N ARG A 326 -11.87 -6.88 -20.93
CA ARG A 326 -12.01 -7.22 -19.50
C ARG A 326 -10.96 -6.54 -18.61
N ALA A 327 -10.00 -5.83 -19.20
CA ALA A 327 -8.92 -5.15 -18.48
C ALA A 327 -9.46 -4.04 -17.55
N GLU A 328 -9.02 -4.05 -16.30
CA GLU A 328 -9.28 -3.01 -15.30
C GLU A 328 -7.96 -2.36 -14.88
N TRP A 329 -7.97 -1.05 -14.70
CA TRP A 329 -6.84 -0.21 -14.28
C TRP A 329 -7.27 0.73 -13.15
N LEU A 330 -6.28 1.30 -12.46
CA LEU A 330 -6.51 2.30 -11.42
C LEU A 330 -6.76 3.67 -12.03
N ASN A 331 -7.85 4.31 -11.63
CA ASN A 331 -8.10 5.72 -11.84
C ASN A 331 -7.49 6.55 -10.70
N GLU A 332 -7.35 7.86 -10.91
CA GLU A 332 -6.85 8.78 -9.88
C GLU A 332 -7.70 8.74 -8.61
N SER A 333 -9.01 8.51 -8.73
CA SER A 333 -9.91 8.34 -7.59
C SER A 333 -9.60 7.13 -6.73
N ASP A 334 -8.91 6.12 -7.28
CA ASP A 334 -8.72 4.80 -6.66
C ASP A 334 -7.46 4.77 -5.80
N VAL A 335 -6.68 5.87 -5.78
CA VAL A 335 -5.44 6.01 -5.03
C VAL A 335 -5.44 7.32 -4.25
N LEU A 336 -5.35 7.22 -2.94
CA LEU A 336 -5.16 8.34 -2.03
C LEU A 336 -3.73 8.86 -2.10
N ARG A 337 -3.55 10.18 -2.12
CA ARG A 337 -2.22 10.78 -1.91
C ARG A 337 -1.68 10.36 -0.55
N THR A 338 -0.45 9.85 -0.52
CA THR A 338 0.26 9.49 0.71
C THR A 338 1.33 10.53 1.04
N PRO A 339 1.70 10.70 2.32
CA PRO A 339 2.85 11.51 2.68
C PRO A 339 4.15 10.93 2.10
N ARG A 340 5.10 11.83 1.87
CA ARG A 340 6.39 11.62 1.22
C ARG A 340 7.50 11.83 2.24
N ARG A 341 8.60 11.13 2.05
CA ARG A 341 9.88 11.42 2.72
C ARG A 341 10.55 12.60 2.01
N TYR A 342 11.16 13.50 2.76
CA TYR A 342 11.92 14.63 2.24
C TYR A 342 13.41 14.44 2.51
N GLU A 343 14.24 14.78 1.53
CA GLU A 343 15.69 14.88 1.67
C GLU A 343 16.15 16.21 1.08
N ASN A 344 16.92 16.99 1.84
CA ASN A 344 17.40 18.32 1.42
C ASN A 344 16.28 19.27 0.92
N GLY A 345 15.10 19.19 1.54
CA GLY A 345 13.94 20.03 1.21
C GLY A 345 13.16 19.62 -0.05
N ALA A 346 13.47 18.45 -0.64
CA ALA A 346 12.74 17.91 -1.79
C ALA A 346 12.12 16.55 -1.46
N PRO A 347 10.94 16.20 -2.03
CA PRO A 347 10.41 14.84 -1.95
C PRO A 347 11.38 13.83 -2.54
N ALA A 348 11.65 12.75 -1.80
CA ALA A 348 12.69 11.77 -2.11
C ALA A 348 12.23 10.30 -1.96
N GLY A 349 10.98 10.06 -1.61
CA GLY A 349 10.48 8.71 -1.36
C GLY A 349 9.09 8.66 -0.75
N PHE A 350 8.57 7.45 -0.55
CA PHE A 350 7.47 7.24 0.36
C PHE A 350 7.90 7.53 1.81
N ASP A 351 6.98 7.93 2.67
CA ASP A 351 7.22 8.02 4.11
C ASP A 351 7.23 6.63 4.76
N GLU A 352 8.31 5.88 4.50
CA GLU A 352 8.48 4.49 4.95
C GLU A 352 8.75 4.40 6.47
N GLU A 353 9.33 5.46 7.05
CA GLU A 353 9.80 5.47 8.43
C GLU A 353 8.70 5.82 9.44
N PHE A 354 7.68 6.60 9.04
CA PHE A 354 6.59 6.98 9.93
C PHE A 354 5.23 6.50 9.44
N TYR A 355 4.72 7.05 8.33
CA TYR A 355 3.37 6.71 7.85
C TYR A 355 3.20 5.21 7.55
N TRP A 356 4.15 4.59 6.84
CA TRP A 356 4.06 3.16 6.49
C TRP A 356 4.06 2.25 7.72
N ARG A 357 4.76 2.64 8.77
CA ARG A 357 4.72 1.95 10.06
C ARG A 357 3.32 2.02 10.68
N ILE A 358 2.72 3.21 10.76
CA ILE A 358 1.37 3.36 11.31
C ILE A 358 0.35 2.57 10.48
N ALA A 359 0.42 2.62 9.15
CA ALA A 359 -0.43 1.84 8.26
C ALA A 359 -0.28 0.32 8.47
N GLY A 360 0.95 -0.16 8.64
CA GLY A 360 1.24 -1.56 8.93
C GLY A 360 0.69 -2.03 10.29
N LEU A 361 0.86 -1.23 11.34
CA LEU A 361 0.32 -1.53 12.67
C LEU A 361 -1.22 -1.51 12.68
N CYS A 362 -1.84 -0.58 11.95
CA CYS A 362 -3.29 -0.57 11.77
C CYS A 362 -3.77 -1.83 11.03
N TYR A 363 -3.07 -2.26 9.99
CA TYR A 363 -3.37 -3.53 9.31
C TYR A 363 -3.27 -4.73 10.27
N LEU A 364 -2.24 -4.81 11.11
CA LEU A 364 -2.10 -5.87 12.13
C LEU A 364 -3.27 -5.85 13.13
N GLY A 365 -3.64 -4.68 13.63
CA GLY A 365 -4.79 -4.52 14.54
C GLY A 365 -6.12 -4.91 13.87
N ASP A 366 -6.29 -4.57 12.60
CA ASP A 366 -7.47 -4.93 11.81
C ASP A 366 -7.56 -6.42 11.51
N SER A 367 -6.42 -7.10 11.40
CA SER A 367 -6.29 -8.52 11.06
C SER A 367 -6.37 -9.45 12.27
N SER A 368 -6.30 -8.91 13.48
CA SER A 368 -6.30 -9.68 14.74
C SER A 368 -7.63 -9.59 15.50
N THR A 369 -8.60 -8.81 15.01
CA THR A 369 -9.89 -8.60 15.68
C THR A 369 -11.07 -8.67 14.73
N ALA A 370 -12.16 -9.28 15.17
CA ALA A 370 -13.44 -9.22 14.45
C ALA A 370 -14.10 -7.85 14.64
N SER A 371 -14.57 -7.22 13.56
CA SER A 371 -15.29 -5.95 13.61
C SER A 371 -16.60 -6.00 14.41
N SER A 372 -17.17 -7.20 14.58
CA SER A 372 -18.34 -7.44 15.42
C SER A 372 -18.08 -7.34 16.93
N LEU A 373 -16.81 -7.42 17.35
CA LEU A 373 -16.42 -7.40 18.77
C LEU A 373 -15.67 -6.12 19.14
N VAL A 374 -14.87 -5.58 18.22
CA VAL A 374 -14.02 -4.43 18.48
C VAL A 374 -14.39 -3.30 17.52
N THR A 375 -14.69 -2.13 18.06
CA THR A 375 -14.96 -0.92 17.27
C THR A 375 -13.68 -0.38 16.63
N ARG A 376 -13.83 0.43 15.58
CA ARG A 376 -12.71 1.14 14.95
C ARG A 376 -11.91 1.97 15.96
N ARG A 377 -12.58 2.73 16.81
CA ARG A 377 -11.95 3.54 17.86
C ARG A 377 -11.09 2.69 18.81
N GLN A 378 -11.57 1.52 19.22
CA GLN A 378 -10.80 0.61 20.08
C GLN A 378 -9.58 0.00 19.37
N ARG A 379 -9.68 -0.33 18.08
CA ARG A 379 -8.51 -0.75 17.28
C ARG A 379 -7.46 0.34 17.20
N ASN A 380 -7.88 1.58 16.90
CA ASN A 380 -6.97 2.72 16.88
C ASN A 380 -6.32 2.93 18.25
N ASP A 381 -7.08 2.84 19.35
CA ASP A 381 -6.53 2.95 20.71
C ASP A 381 -5.55 1.82 21.02
N THR A 382 -5.78 0.60 20.53
CA THR A 382 -4.85 -0.53 20.72
C THR A 382 -3.50 -0.27 20.03
N VAL A 383 -3.52 0.31 18.82
CA VAL A 383 -2.28 0.70 18.10
C VAL A 383 -1.54 1.80 18.86
N LEU A 384 -2.25 2.86 19.28
CA LEU A 384 -1.64 3.93 20.09
C LEU A 384 -1.12 3.39 21.42
N ASN A 385 -1.84 2.45 22.05
CA ASN A 385 -1.44 1.82 23.30
C ASN A 385 -0.12 1.06 23.12
N TRP A 386 0.08 0.39 21.99
CA TRP A 386 1.34 -0.26 21.69
C TRP A 386 2.46 0.77 21.42
N LEU A 387 2.17 1.82 20.65
CA LEU A 387 3.16 2.86 20.30
C LEU A 387 3.70 3.65 21.50
N GLN A 388 2.90 3.88 22.55
CA GLN A 388 3.35 4.65 23.73
C GLN A 388 4.33 3.89 24.63
N ARG A 389 4.40 2.55 24.50
CA ARG A 389 5.06 1.69 25.50
C ARG A 389 6.55 1.91 25.74
N PRO A 390 7.38 2.27 24.73
CA PRO A 390 8.80 2.43 24.96
C PRO A 390 9.15 3.34 26.14
N GLU A 391 8.36 4.39 26.39
CA GLU A 391 8.60 5.37 27.46
C GLU A 391 7.47 5.44 28.51
N TYR A 392 6.21 5.17 28.11
CA TYR A 392 5.01 5.41 28.95
C TYR A 392 4.34 4.14 29.47
N TRP A 393 5.10 3.05 29.66
CA TRP A 393 4.58 1.80 30.21
C TRP A 393 5.52 1.19 31.24
N GLY A 394 4.96 0.72 32.36
CA GLY A 394 5.69 0.17 33.48
C GLY A 394 6.02 -1.31 33.32
N GLY A 395 7.27 -1.62 32.94
CA GLY A 395 7.85 -2.94 33.14
C GLY A 395 8.41 -3.13 34.56
N GLU A 396 8.99 -4.30 34.83
CA GLU A 396 9.76 -4.53 36.05
C GLU A 396 10.96 -3.54 36.09
N GLY A 397 10.96 -2.60 37.05
CA GLY A 397 11.98 -1.55 37.17
C GLY A 397 11.62 -0.17 36.58
N ALA A 398 10.38 0.02 36.10
CA ALA A 398 9.95 1.30 35.53
C ALA A 398 9.85 2.42 36.56
N SER A 399 9.99 3.67 36.09
CA SER A 399 9.83 4.86 36.90
C SER A 399 8.39 4.95 37.45
N ILE A 400 8.26 5.57 38.62
CA ILE A 400 6.93 5.82 39.23
C ILE A 400 6.02 6.66 38.31
N THR A 401 6.61 7.49 37.44
CA THR A 401 5.89 8.24 36.41
C THR A 401 5.30 7.33 35.35
N ALA A 402 6.08 6.38 34.79
CA ALA A 402 5.57 5.41 33.82
C ALA A 402 4.44 4.54 34.40
N GLY A 403 4.54 4.14 35.67
CA GLY A 403 3.46 3.44 36.37
C GLY A 403 2.18 4.28 36.56
N ALA A 404 2.30 5.59 36.78
CA ALA A 404 1.15 6.49 36.85
C ALA A 404 0.46 6.63 35.47
N TRP A 405 1.24 6.70 34.40
CA TRP A 405 0.70 6.72 33.04
C TRP A 405 -0.06 5.43 32.72
N GLU A 406 0.56 4.27 32.90
CA GLU A 406 -0.05 2.97 32.63
C GLU A 406 -1.27 2.70 33.52
N LEU A 407 -1.19 2.90 34.84
CA LEU A 407 -2.25 2.42 35.74
C LEU A 407 -3.39 3.42 35.88
N VAL A 408 -3.10 4.72 35.71
CA VAL A 408 -4.04 5.77 36.07
C VAL A 408 -4.45 6.61 34.89
N TYR A 409 -3.53 7.01 34.01
CA TYR A 409 -3.77 8.08 33.05
C TYR A 409 -4.15 7.58 31.63
N THR A 410 -3.38 6.66 31.05
CA THR A 410 -3.64 5.98 29.76
C THR A 410 -3.61 4.45 29.91
N PRO A 411 -4.53 3.86 30.69
CA PRO A 411 -4.55 2.41 30.92
C PRO A 411 -4.73 1.59 29.65
N ALA A 412 -4.36 0.31 29.70
CA ALA A 412 -4.49 -0.59 28.55
C ALA A 412 -5.89 -0.52 27.93
N ALA A 413 -5.97 -0.62 26.61
CA ALA A 413 -7.24 -0.53 25.88
C ALA A 413 -8.31 -1.53 26.37
N TYR A 414 -7.89 -2.67 26.94
CA TYR A 414 -8.77 -3.72 27.48
C TYR A 414 -9.19 -3.53 28.94
N VAL A 415 -8.58 -2.63 29.71
CA VAL A 415 -8.83 -2.47 31.18
C VAL A 415 -10.28 -2.04 31.48
N GLY A 416 -10.98 -1.46 30.52
CA GLY A 416 -12.41 -1.11 30.64
C GLY A 416 -13.38 -2.30 30.55
N PHE A 417 -12.89 -3.52 30.33
CA PHE A 417 -13.71 -4.72 30.10
C PHE A 417 -13.44 -5.79 31.15
N SER A 418 -14.47 -6.56 31.51
CA SER A 418 -14.30 -7.69 32.42
C SER A 418 -13.47 -8.80 31.78
N GLU A 419 -12.50 -9.31 32.53
CA GLU A 419 -11.67 -10.45 32.13
C GLU A 419 -12.53 -11.67 31.75
N GLY A 420 -12.09 -12.42 30.73
CA GLY A 420 -12.78 -13.61 30.22
C GLY A 420 -14.04 -13.31 29.40
N THR A 421 -14.30 -12.04 29.06
CA THR A 421 -15.34 -11.70 28.07
C THR A 421 -14.77 -11.73 26.65
N PRO A 422 -15.57 -12.08 25.63
CA PRO A 422 -15.10 -12.11 24.24
C PRO A 422 -14.51 -10.77 23.75
N HIS A 423 -14.99 -9.65 24.29
CA HIS A 423 -14.49 -8.31 23.97
C HIS A 423 -13.09 -8.08 24.57
N PHE A 424 -12.90 -8.47 25.84
CA PHE A 424 -11.60 -8.40 26.51
C PHE A 424 -10.58 -9.28 25.78
N ASP A 425 -10.94 -10.54 25.51
CA ASP A 425 -10.04 -11.51 24.87
C ASP A 425 -9.61 -11.05 23.47
N ALA A 426 -10.53 -10.45 22.69
CA ALA A 426 -10.22 -9.90 21.38
C ALA A 426 -9.20 -8.74 21.44
N LEU A 427 -9.36 -7.82 22.39
CA LEU A 427 -8.42 -6.70 22.58
C LEU A 427 -7.05 -7.17 23.06
N VAL A 428 -7.01 -8.16 23.97
CA VAL A 428 -5.77 -8.79 24.41
C VAL A 428 -5.06 -9.49 23.26
N ALA A 429 -5.77 -10.27 22.45
CA ALA A 429 -5.19 -10.95 21.29
C ALA A 429 -4.61 -9.98 20.25
N ALA A 430 -5.31 -8.87 20.00
CA ALA A 430 -4.82 -7.79 19.13
C ALA A 430 -3.53 -7.19 19.67
N PHE A 431 -3.52 -6.92 20.98
CA PHE A 431 -2.38 -6.35 21.66
C PHE A 431 -1.16 -7.29 21.63
N VAL A 432 -1.36 -8.59 21.90
CA VAL A 432 -0.31 -9.62 21.81
C VAL A 432 0.24 -9.71 20.39
N THR A 433 -0.63 -9.70 19.37
CA THR A 433 -0.20 -9.73 17.97
C THR A 433 0.72 -8.54 17.64
N LEU A 434 0.36 -7.33 18.11
CA LEU A 434 1.22 -6.15 17.95
C LEU A 434 2.54 -6.30 18.70
N GLN A 435 2.51 -6.85 19.92
CA GLN A 435 3.71 -7.08 20.73
C GLN A 435 4.68 -8.07 20.06
N GLU A 436 4.18 -9.11 19.42
CA GLU A 436 4.98 -10.14 18.76
C GLU A 436 5.49 -9.70 17.38
N ARG A 437 4.70 -8.92 16.64
CA ARG A 437 4.97 -8.65 15.21
C ARG A 437 5.34 -7.21 14.89
N GLY A 438 4.98 -6.24 15.74
CA GLY A 438 5.06 -4.79 15.48
C GLY A 438 6.48 -4.21 15.35
N GLY A 439 7.51 -5.03 15.54
CA GLY A 439 8.92 -4.70 15.30
C GLY A 439 9.66 -5.68 14.39
N SER A 440 8.92 -6.52 13.64
CA SER A 440 9.52 -7.52 12.73
C SER A 440 10.04 -6.89 11.43
N GLU A 441 10.68 -7.67 10.55
CA GLU A 441 11.12 -7.19 9.23
C GLU A 441 9.99 -6.58 8.39
N LEU A 442 8.76 -7.09 8.56
CA LEU A 442 7.54 -6.57 7.94
C LEU A 442 7.10 -5.22 8.51
N TYR A 443 7.51 -4.93 9.74
CA TYR A 443 7.12 -3.74 10.51
C TYR A 443 8.36 -3.17 11.24
N PRO A 444 9.40 -2.74 10.50
CA PRO A 444 10.70 -2.44 11.09
C PRO A 444 10.64 -1.21 11.98
N THR A 445 11.64 -1.08 12.86
CA THR A 445 11.77 0.09 13.75
C THR A 445 12.84 1.08 13.24
N PRO A 446 12.47 2.05 12.40
CA PRO A 446 13.16 3.35 12.35
C PRO A 446 12.23 4.50 12.74
N VAL A 447 12.74 5.54 13.42
CA VAL A 447 11.94 6.55 14.12
C VAL A 447 12.10 7.93 13.46
N ALA A 448 11.41 8.17 12.35
CA ALA A 448 11.24 9.52 11.84
C ALA A 448 10.31 10.33 12.76
N LEU A 449 10.74 11.52 13.14
CA LEU A 449 10.04 12.38 14.09
C LEU A 449 9.01 13.30 13.39
N ARG A 450 8.16 12.74 12.52
CA ARG A 450 7.16 13.54 11.75
C ARG A 450 6.21 14.29 12.68
N PHE A 451 5.68 13.59 13.69
CA PHE A 451 4.93 14.18 14.80
C PHE A 451 5.79 14.34 16.05
N GLY A 452 7.10 14.57 15.91
CA GLY A 452 7.98 14.54 17.07
C GLY A 452 8.18 13.13 17.63
N GLN A 453 8.36 13.00 18.94
CA GLN A 453 8.61 11.70 19.58
C GLN A 453 7.36 10.81 19.50
N THR A 454 7.47 9.64 18.88
CA THR A 454 6.29 8.82 18.52
C THR A 454 5.55 8.23 19.73
N ASP A 455 6.29 7.78 20.74
CA ASP A 455 5.76 7.27 22.00
C ASP A 455 5.06 8.37 22.81
N HIS A 456 5.66 9.57 22.88
CA HIS A 456 5.04 10.76 23.45
C HIS A 456 3.75 11.11 22.70
N TRP A 457 3.79 11.26 21.38
CA TRP A 457 2.61 11.55 20.56
C TRP A 457 1.50 10.52 20.81
N ALA A 458 1.83 9.24 20.87
CA ALA A 458 0.86 8.19 21.14
C ALA A 458 0.26 8.29 22.55
N ALA A 459 1.09 8.51 23.59
CA ALA A 459 0.65 8.70 24.96
C ALA A 459 -0.27 9.93 25.08
N SER A 460 0.14 11.07 24.52
CA SER A 460 -0.60 12.33 24.54
C SER A 460 -1.92 12.23 23.77
N THR A 461 -1.92 11.55 22.62
CA THR A 461 -3.16 11.30 21.84
C THR A 461 -4.15 10.50 22.68
N ARG A 462 -3.68 9.45 23.38
CA ARG A 462 -4.54 8.64 24.27
C ARG A 462 -4.99 9.42 25.49
N GLY A 463 -4.13 10.26 26.06
CA GLY A 463 -4.48 11.19 27.14
C GLY A 463 -5.69 12.03 26.75
N HIS A 464 -5.64 12.68 25.60
CA HIS A 464 -6.75 13.43 25.05
C HIS A 464 -8.00 12.58 24.76
N LEU A 465 -7.85 11.39 24.17
CA LEU A 465 -8.99 10.50 23.87
C LEU A 465 -9.72 9.98 25.11
N LEU A 466 -9.00 9.72 26.21
CA LEU A 466 -9.54 9.14 27.44
C LEU A 466 -9.97 10.19 28.46
N ARG A 467 -9.37 11.39 28.42
CA ARG A 467 -9.57 12.44 29.44
C ARG A 467 -10.26 13.69 28.92
N GLY A 468 -10.42 13.81 27.60
CA GLY A 468 -11.18 14.87 26.96
C GLY A 468 -10.37 15.65 25.92
N VAL A 469 -11.06 16.01 24.84
CA VAL A 469 -10.56 16.94 23.81
C VAL A 469 -11.45 18.17 23.89
N ASN A 470 -10.99 19.23 24.55
CA ASN A 470 -11.75 20.47 24.71
C ASN A 470 -10.90 21.68 24.30
N SER A 471 -11.58 22.76 23.96
CA SER A 471 -11.00 24.06 23.68
C SER A 471 -11.40 25.08 24.75
N GLY A 472 -10.63 26.16 24.86
CA GLY A 472 -10.91 27.24 25.82
C GLY A 472 -9.71 27.65 26.67
N GLY A 473 -9.94 28.62 27.56
CA GLY A 473 -8.89 29.28 28.35
C GLY A 473 -8.55 28.59 29.67
N VAL A 474 -9.04 27.36 29.87
CA VAL A 474 -8.76 26.55 31.05
C VAL A 474 -8.29 25.19 30.56
N ILE A 475 -7.29 24.61 31.24
CA ILE A 475 -6.87 23.24 30.98
C ILE A 475 -7.98 22.26 31.34
N ASN A 476 -8.01 21.15 30.63
CA ASN A 476 -8.81 19.99 30.98
C ASN A 476 -7.88 18.80 31.29
N PRO A 477 -8.39 17.73 31.92
CA PRO A 477 -7.56 16.58 32.25
C PRO A 477 -6.77 16.04 31.07
N GLY A 478 -7.28 16.07 29.83
CA GLY A 478 -6.52 15.63 28.63
C GLY A 478 -5.32 16.48 28.28
N ASP A 479 -5.31 17.78 28.57
CA ASP A 479 -4.15 18.66 28.34
C ASP A 479 -2.95 18.27 29.21
N LEU A 480 -3.21 17.72 30.41
CA LEU A 480 -2.17 17.16 31.30
C LEU A 480 -1.51 15.92 30.70
N GLY A 481 -2.06 15.40 29.61
CA GLY A 481 -1.51 14.29 28.86
C GLY A 481 -0.47 14.73 27.85
N GLY A 482 -0.23 16.03 27.71
CA GLY A 482 0.72 16.58 26.75
C GLY A 482 1.19 17.95 27.22
N TRP A 483 0.94 18.98 26.39
CA TRP A 483 1.51 20.32 26.53
C TRP A 483 1.42 20.95 27.92
N ALA A 484 0.35 20.69 28.69
CA ALA A 484 0.21 21.29 30.02
C ALA A 484 1.19 20.68 31.03
N LEU A 485 1.42 19.37 30.95
CA LEU A 485 2.37 18.70 31.84
C LEU A 485 3.82 18.95 31.43
N ASP A 486 4.08 19.09 30.12
CA ASP A 486 5.40 19.50 29.66
C ASP A 486 5.70 20.96 30.01
N LEU A 487 4.70 21.85 30.01
CA LEU A 487 4.87 23.21 30.53
C LEU A 487 5.21 23.22 32.03
N VAL A 488 4.71 22.23 32.77
CA VAL A 488 4.97 22.07 34.20
C VAL A 488 6.39 21.58 34.45
N THR A 489 6.84 20.55 33.74
CA THR A 489 8.22 20.07 33.85
C THR A 489 9.21 21.09 33.27
N PHE A 490 8.83 21.86 32.25
CA PHE A 490 9.62 22.97 31.71
C PHE A 490 9.87 24.07 32.75
N TRP A 491 8.92 24.32 33.64
CA TRP A 491 9.10 25.27 34.73
C TRP A 491 10.29 24.89 35.64
N GLU A 492 10.56 23.59 35.83
CA GLU A 492 11.76 23.14 36.53
C GLU A 492 13.04 23.50 35.78
N SER A 493 13.01 23.43 34.45
CA SER A 493 14.14 23.86 33.61
C SER A 493 14.41 25.35 33.76
N TYR A 494 13.36 26.18 33.77
CA TYR A 494 13.49 27.62 34.04
C TYR A 494 14.06 27.88 35.43
N GLU A 495 13.50 27.25 36.48
CA GLU A 495 13.97 27.49 37.85
C GLU A 495 15.43 27.07 38.04
N ASN A 496 15.82 25.93 37.45
CA ASN A 496 17.20 25.45 37.43
C ASN A 496 18.16 26.40 36.67
N ALA A 497 17.69 27.08 35.63
CA ALA A 497 18.47 28.11 34.95
C ALA A 497 18.57 29.38 35.80
N ARG A 498 17.44 29.84 36.34
CA ARG A 498 17.35 31.04 37.17
C ARG A 498 18.26 30.99 38.40
N VAL A 499 18.35 29.85 39.09
CA VAL A 499 19.22 29.72 40.28
C VAL A 499 20.72 29.79 39.94
N LYS A 500 21.10 29.58 38.67
CA LYS A 500 22.49 29.71 38.19
C LYS A 500 22.83 31.17 37.81
N GLU A 501 21.82 32.01 37.58
CA GLU A 501 22.01 33.41 37.20
C GLU A 501 22.24 34.30 38.44
N PRO A 502 23.36 35.05 38.51
CA PRO A 502 23.64 35.93 39.63
C PRO A 502 22.50 36.93 39.91
N GLY A 503 21.95 36.87 41.12
CA GLY A 503 20.84 37.75 41.55
C GLY A 503 19.43 37.29 41.13
N GLY A 504 19.29 36.14 40.48
CA GLY A 504 17.98 35.59 40.10
C GLY A 504 17.19 36.49 39.13
N ILE A 505 17.90 37.22 38.26
CA ILE A 505 17.35 38.18 37.29
C ILE A 505 17.29 37.51 35.92
N LEU A 506 16.44 36.50 35.76
CA LEU A 506 16.19 35.85 34.48
C LEU A 506 14.78 36.15 34.01
N ASP A 507 14.64 36.89 32.91
CA ASP A 507 13.32 37.24 32.37
C ASP A 507 12.58 35.99 31.88
N VAL A 508 11.48 35.66 32.54
CA VAL A 508 10.75 34.40 32.35
C VAL A 508 10.20 34.31 30.93
N LYS A 509 9.64 35.41 30.42
CA LYS A 509 9.01 35.45 29.09
C LYS A 509 10.05 35.21 28.00
N THR A 510 11.12 35.99 27.99
CA THR A 510 12.19 35.92 26.99
C THR A 510 12.89 34.58 27.05
N TRP A 511 13.17 34.07 28.26
CA TRP A 511 13.79 32.75 28.42
C TRP A 511 12.87 31.63 27.92
N THR A 512 11.59 31.66 28.28
CA THR A 512 10.61 30.66 27.81
C THR A 512 10.51 30.68 26.29
N ALA A 513 10.32 31.85 25.67
CA ALA A 513 10.21 31.97 24.21
C ALA A 513 11.47 31.50 23.47
N ALA A 514 12.65 31.60 24.08
CA ALA A 514 13.91 31.18 23.49
C ALA A 514 14.23 29.68 23.68
N ASN A 515 13.62 29.01 24.67
CA ASN A 515 14.00 27.65 25.04
C ASN A 515 12.86 26.63 24.86
N LEU A 516 11.61 27.03 25.04
CA LEU A 516 10.45 26.14 24.84
C LEU A 516 10.29 25.86 23.35
N GLY A 517 10.16 24.57 23.01
CA GLY A 517 10.16 24.15 21.60
C GLY A 517 11.51 24.38 20.90
N GLY A 518 12.58 24.63 21.66
CA GLY A 518 13.94 24.77 21.15
C GLY A 518 14.65 23.42 20.99
N THR A 519 15.90 23.47 20.53
CA THR A 519 16.77 22.30 20.38
C THR A 519 17.63 22.00 21.61
N SER A 520 17.54 22.83 22.65
CA SER A 520 18.24 22.65 23.93
C SER A 520 17.59 21.55 24.79
N ASP A 521 18.40 20.92 25.65
CA ASP A 521 17.94 19.91 26.65
C ASP A 521 17.12 20.57 27.76
N THR A 522 15.93 21.05 27.41
CA THR A 522 14.87 21.42 28.36
C THR A 522 13.80 20.33 28.37
N ASN A 523 12.98 20.32 29.42
CA ASN A 523 11.89 19.35 29.56
C ASN A 523 10.71 19.57 28.58
N PHE A 524 10.78 20.54 27.67
CA PHE A 524 9.75 20.78 26.65
C PHE A 524 10.39 21.22 25.33
N ALA A 525 11.12 20.28 24.73
CA ALA A 525 11.90 20.52 23.52
C ALA A 525 11.02 20.53 22.25
N VAL A 526 11.61 20.86 21.10
CA VAL A 526 10.92 20.90 19.80
C VAL A 526 10.17 19.61 19.47
N ARG A 527 10.73 18.45 19.84
CA ARG A 527 10.13 17.13 19.57
C ARG A 527 8.86 16.91 20.39
N ASP A 528 8.80 17.42 21.61
CA ASP A 528 7.67 17.24 22.52
C ASP A 528 6.55 18.22 22.13
N LEU A 529 6.90 19.49 21.86
CA LEU A 529 5.93 20.48 21.37
C LEU A 529 5.27 20.04 20.05
N LYS A 530 6.03 19.46 19.12
CA LYS A 530 5.45 18.85 17.90
C LYS A 530 4.49 17.70 18.24
N ALA A 531 4.90 16.81 19.14
CA ALA A 531 4.11 15.65 19.53
C ALA A 531 2.81 16.04 20.21
N ASP A 532 2.81 17.06 21.07
CA ASP A 532 1.62 17.60 21.72
C ASP A 532 0.62 18.23 20.77
N MET A 533 1.10 19.08 19.85
CA MET A 533 0.23 19.70 18.85
C MET A 533 -0.41 18.63 17.97
N ALA A 534 0.37 17.63 17.53
CA ALA A 534 -0.12 16.50 16.76
C ALA A 534 -1.08 15.61 17.55
N ALA A 535 -0.83 15.42 18.84
CA ALA A 535 -1.65 14.57 19.69
C ALA A 535 -3.05 15.13 19.90
N PHE A 536 -3.15 16.43 20.22
CA PHE A 536 -4.45 17.10 20.34
C PHE A 536 -5.23 17.03 19.02
N LEU A 537 -4.58 17.35 17.91
CA LEU A 537 -5.20 17.37 16.59
C LEU A 537 -5.63 15.96 16.13
N CYS A 538 -4.82 14.95 16.39
CA CYS A 538 -5.12 13.55 16.08
C CYS A 538 -6.29 13.05 16.91
N ALA A 539 -6.28 13.26 18.24
CA ALA A 539 -7.37 12.88 19.12
C ALA A 539 -8.69 13.57 18.76
N LYS A 540 -8.63 14.86 18.39
CA LYS A 540 -9.78 15.61 17.87
C LYS A 540 -10.34 14.98 16.60
N ARG A 541 -9.49 14.71 15.61
CA ARG A 541 -9.90 14.10 14.33
C ARG A 541 -10.48 12.70 14.53
N MET A 542 -9.92 11.90 15.46
CA MET A 542 -10.48 10.59 15.83
C MET A 542 -11.84 10.68 16.53
N ASN A 543 -12.09 11.71 17.33
CA ASN A 543 -13.42 11.95 17.91
C ASN A 543 -14.43 12.41 16.84
N ASP A 544 -14.00 13.28 15.92
CA ASP A 544 -14.84 13.80 14.85
C ASP A 544 -15.13 12.73 13.77
N GLN A 545 -14.25 11.73 13.63
CA GLN A 545 -14.30 10.66 12.64
C GLN A 545 -14.10 9.27 13.29
N PRO A 546 -15.04 8.77 14.11
CA PRO A 546 -14.85 7.57 14.93
C PRO A 546 -14.70 6.26 14.12
N ASP A 547 -15.15 6.26 12.88
CA ASP A 547 -15.11 5.11 11.95
C ASP A 547 -13.90 5.12 11.01
N VAL A 548 -13.02 6.12 11.13
CA VAL A 548 -11.79 6.23 10.33
C VAL A 548 -10.60 5.62 11.06
N SER A 549 -9.71 4.95 10.33
CA SER A 549 -8.50 4.32 10.89
C SER A 549 -7.43 5.34 11.23
N LEU A 550 -6.62 5.02 12.25
CA LEU A 550 -5.56 5.90 12.74
C LEU A 550 -4.59 6.29 11.62
N ASP A 551 -4.19 5.34 10.78
CA ASP A 551 -3.33 5.61 9.62
C ASP A 551 -3.95 6.56 8.61
N GLU A 552 -5.27 6.52 8.39
CA GLU A 552 -5.95 7.48 7.52
C GLU A 552 -6.01 8.88 8.14
N ILE A 553 -6.25 9.00 9.45
CA ILE A 553 -6.16 10.28 10.17
C ILE A 553 -4.74 10.85 10.08
N VAL A 554 -3.74 10.01 10.28
CA VAL A 554 -2.32 10.37 10.20
C VAL A 554 -1.96 10.77 8.76
N ARG A 555 -2.42 10.04 7.74
CA ARG A 555 -2.24 10.38 6.33
C ARG A 555 -2.78 11.76 6.01
N GLN A 556 -4.02 12.05 6.42
CA GLN A 556 -4.66 13.35 6.19
C GLN A 556 -3.85 14.48 6.82
N MET A 557 -3.43 14.32 8.08
CA MET A 557 -2.62 15.31 8.78
C MET A 557 -1.26 15.54 8.11
N LEU A 558 -0.55 14.47 7.74
CA LEU A 558 0.77 14.59 7.13
C LEU A 558 0.73 15.19 5.73
N VAL A 559 -0.32 14.90 4.95
CA VAL A 559 -0.52 15.53 3.63
C VAL A 559 -0.78 17.03 3.77
N GLU A 560 -1.57 17.45 4.75
CA GLU A 560 -1.83 18.86 5.03
C GLU A 560 -0.56 19.61 5.48
N ILE A 561 0.25 18.96 6.32
CA ILE A 561 1.57 19.45 6.75
C ILE A 561 2.50 19.69 5.56
N GLU A 562 2.49 18.82 4.56
CA GLU A 562 3.28 19.02 3.33
C GLU A 562 2.82 20.21 2.49
N ASP A 563 1.53 20.51 2.52
CA ASP A 563 0.91 21.54 1.68
C ASP A 563 0.96 22.93 2.33
N ASP A 564 1.04 23.00 3.66
CA ASP A 564 1.07 24.26 4.43
C ASP A 564 2.13 24.21 5.54
N PRO A 565 3.35 24.73 5.34
CA PRO A 565 4.36 24.78 6.40
C PRO A 565 3.86 25.46 7.67
N GLY A 566 4.07 24.83 8.82
CA GLY A 566 3.57 25.28 10.12
C GLY A 566 2.08 25.01 10.34
N TRP A 567 1.45 24.19 9.48
CA TRP A 567 0.04 23.80 9.62
C TRP A 567 -0.26 23.26 11.00
N LEU A 568 0.66 22.49 11.60
CA LEU A 568 0.44 21.87 12.89
C LEU A 568 0.20 22.93 13.98
N ALA A 569 1.06 23.93 14.07
CA ALA A 569 0.92 25.03 15.02
C ALA A 569 -0.29 25.92 14.72
N LYS A 570 -0.53 26.25 13.44
CA LYS A 570 -1.70 27.04 13.01
C LYS A 570 -3.01 26.36 13.44
N ARG A 571 -3.13 25.06 13.19
CA ARG A 571 -4.32 24.27 13.56
C ARG A 571 -4.43 24.06 15.05
N PHE A 572 -3.33 23.81 15.76
CA PHE A 572 -3.36 23.68 17.21
C PHE A 572 -3.84 24.98 17.87
N ILE A 573 -3.32 26.13 17.46
CA ILE A 573 -3.79 27.44 17.94
C ILE A 573 -5.28 27.61 17.66
N ALA A 574 -5.70 27.40 16.40
CA ALA A 574 -7.08 27.63 15.99
C ALA A 574 -8.08 26.68 16.69
N GLU A 575 -7.74 25.39 16.82
CA GLU A 575 -8.66 24.36 17.30
C GLU A 575 -8.64 24.19 18.83
N ARG A 576 -7.47 24.35 19.49
CA ARG A 576 -7.37 24.24 20.96
C ARG A 576 -7.68 25.55 21.66
N PHE A 577 -7.21 26.68 21.12
CA PHE A 577 -7.28 27.97 21.82
C PHE A 577 -8.16 28.99 21.11
N GLY A 578 -8.29 28.93 19.79
CA GLY A 578 -9.00 29.92 18.96
C GLY A 578 -8.27 31.25 18.81
N ASN A 579 -7.62 31.74 19.88
CA ASN A 579 -6.80 32.96 19.85
C ASN A 579 -5.72 32.95 20.95
N ARG A 580 -4.75 33.85 20.79
CA ARG A 580 -3.64 34.03 21.74
C ARG A 580 -4.08 34.30 23.17
N SER A 581 -5.09 35.15 23.39
CA SER A 581 -5.55 35.47 24.74
C SER A 581 -6.03 34.24 25.49
N THR A 582 -6.72 33.35 24.78
CA THR A 582 -7.22 32.08 25.32
C THR A 582 -6.08 31.10 25.59
N MET A 583 -5.07 31.06 24.72
CA MET A 583 -3.85 30.27 24.92
C MET A 583 -3.08 30.71 26.18
N VAL A 584 -2.89 32.03 26.35
CA VAL A 584 -2.26 32.58 27.56
C VAL A 584 -3.08 32.25 28.81
N ALA A 585 -4.41 32.38 28.75
CA ALA A 585 -5.27 32.00 29.86
C ALA A 585 -5.15 30.51 30.21
N ALA A 586 -5.12 29.63 29.19
CA ALA A 586 -4.96 28.19 29.38
C ALA A 586 -3.60 27.87 30.02
N ALA A 587 -2.51 28.46 29.55
CA ALA A 587 -1.18 28.29 30.15
C ALA A 587 -1.12 28.78 31.61
N LYS A 588 -1.78 29.89 31.94
CA LYS A 588 -1.93 30.33 33.34
C LYS A 588 -2.74 29.33 34.18
N SER A 589 -3.78 28.76 33.58
CA SER A 589 -4.68 27.83 34.28
C SER A 589 -3.98 26.55 34.71
N VAL A 590 -2.90 26.15 34.02
CA VAL A 590 -2.03 25.01 34.39
C VAL A 590 -1.58 25.07 35.85
N PHE A 591 -1.20 26.26 36.33
CA PHE A 591 -0.64 26.46 37.68
C PHE A 591 -1.64 27.02 38.70
N THR A 592 -2.87 27.32 38.27
CA THR A 592 -3.87 28.04 39.09
C THR A 592 -5.18 27.27 39.25
N THR A 593 -5.43 26.26 38.43
CA THR A 593 -6.61 25.40 38.51
C THR A 593 -6.24 24.08 39.20
N PRO A 594 -7.09 23.55 40.11
CA PRO A 594 -6.88 22.21 40.67
C PRO A 594 -6.87 21.13 39.58
N TRP A 595 -5.96 20.16 39.68
CA TRP A 595 -5.88 19.03 38.74
C TRP A 595 -6.79 17.91 39.22
N LEU A 596 -7.23 17.00 38.36
CA LEU A 596 -7.95 15.80 38.81
C LEU A 596 -7.08 14.56 38.56
N PRO A 597 -6.54 13.91 39.62
CA PRO A 597 -6.71 14.22 41.06
C PRO A 597 -5.83 15.39 41.55
N ASP A 598 -6.28 16.12 42.59
CA ASP A 598 -5.67 17.39 43.03
C ASP A 598 -4.19 17.26 43.46
N TRP A 599 -3.79 16.07 43.93
CA TRP A 599 -2.40 15.80 44.35
C TRP A 599 -1.42 15.62 43.19
N ALA A 600 -1.90 15.46 41.94
CA ALA A 600 -1.04 15.19 40.80
C ALA A 600 -0.06 16.34 40.52
N ILE A 601 -0.46 17.60 40.77
CA ILE A 601 0.42 18.75 40.58
C ILE A 601 1.64 18.70 41.49
N ASP A 602 1.47 18.34 42.76
CA ASP A 602 2.56 18.19 43.74
C ASP A 602 3.47 17.00 43.41
N PHE A 603 2.95 16.01 42.68
CA PHE A 603 3.73 14.89 42.21
C PHE A 603 4.66 15.26 41.06
N PHE A 604 4.23 16.10 40.12
CA PHE A 604 5.01 16.46 38.93
C PHE A 604 5.85 17.71 39.11
N ILE A 605 5.45 18.64 39.97
CA ILE A 605 6.22 19.85 40.28
C ILE A 605 7.20 19.56 41.40
N LYS A 606 8.51 19.54 41.09
CA LYS A 606 9.59 19.37 42.09
C LYS A 606 10.20 20.67 42.58
N VAL A 607 9.76 21.82 42.03
CA VAL A 607 10.22 23.17 42.40
C VAL A 607 9.05 24.03 42.90
N ARG A 608 9.30 25.26 43.35
CA ARG A 608 8.21 26.19 43.76
C ARG A 608 7.28 26.49 42.57
N LEU A 609 6.01 26.81 42.82
CA LEU A 609 5.10 27.31 41.78
C LEU A 609 5.52 28.71 41.25
N PRO A 610 5.18 29.08 40.00
CA PRO A 610 5.34 30.45 39.52
C PRO A 610 4.65 31.46 40.44
N GLY A 611 5.37 32.51 40.83
CA GLY A 611 4.89 33.52 41.78
C GLY A 611 4.98 33.12 43.26
N ALA A 612 5.37 31.88 43.59
CA ALA A 612 5.63 31.46 44.96
C ALA A 612 7.05 31.83 45.41
N ALA A 613 7.22 32.12 46.69
CA ALA A 613 8.53 32.47 47.26
C ALA A 613 9.51 31.28 47.20
N ALA A 614 10.80 31.57 46.98
CA ALA A 614 11.88 30.57 47.06
C ALA A 614 12.64 30.69 48.39
N THR A 615 12.98 29.57 49.00
CA THR A 615 13.77 29.51 50.24
C THR A 615 15.28 29.66 50.01
N THR A 616 15.74 29.35 48.79
CA THR A 616 17.15 29.45 48.37
C THR A 616 17.26 30.32 47.12
N LEU A 617 18.13 31.34 47.16
CA LEU A 617 18.35 32.31 46.06
C LEU A 617 17.03 32.86 45.50
N PRO A 618 16.28 33.67 46.27
CA PRO A 618 14.95 34.15 45.87
C PRO A 618 15.01 34.97 44.58
N PRO A 619 14.00 34.85 43.69
CA PRO A 619 13.89 35.73 42.54
C PRO A 619 13.74 37.19 43.00
N SER A 620 14.21 38.13 42.18
CA SER A 620 13.94 39.54 42.44
C SER A 620 12.43 39.81 42.47
N ALA A 621 11.97 40.80 43.22
CA ALA A 621 10.54 41.13 43.30
C ALA A 621 9.91 41.43 41.92
N ALA A 622 10.70 42.00 41.00
CA ALA A 622 10.28 42.27 39.63
C ALA A 622 10.08 40.98 38.82
N VAL A 623 10.96 40.00 38.97
CA VAL A 623 10.82 38.68 38.34
C VAL A 623 9.64 37.93 38.95
N LEU A 624 9.57 37.84 40.28
CA LEU A 624 8.52 37.13 41.00
C LEU A 624 7.11 37.60 40.61
N ALA A 625 6.92 38.91 40.43
CA ALA A 625 5.63 39.49 40.06
C ALA A 625 5.18 39.17 38.63
N THR A 626 6.08 38.71 37.76
CA THR A 626 5.80 38.45 36.34
C THR A 626 5.92 36.99 35.94
N GLU A 627 6.26 36.06 36.83
CA GLU A 627 6.60 34.68 36.43
C GLU A 627 5.45 33.95 35.73
N LEU A 628 4.25 33.95 36.33
CA LEU A 628 3.10 33.25 35.74
C LEU A 628 2.71 33.88 34.39
N ASP A 629 2.68 35.21 34.33
CA ASP A 629 2.34 35.95 33.12
C ASP A 629 3.41 35.83 32.04
N GLY A 630 4.68 35.82 32.44
CA GLY A 630 5.84 35.67 31.57
C GLY A 630 5.93 34.27 30.98
N LEU A 631 5.76 33.22 31.80
CA LEU A 631 5.73 31.83 31.35
C LEU A 631 4.60 31.61 30.35
N ALA A 632 3.37 32.06 30.68
CA ALA A 632 2.22 31.90 29.79
C ALA A 632 2.36 32.66 28.47
N ASN A 633 2.90 33.88 28.49
CA ASN A 633 3.17 34.63 27.26
C ASN A 633 4.36 34.07 26.48
N GLY A 634 5.37 33.54 27.15
CA GLY A 634 6.51 32.89 26.49
C GLY A 634 6.11 31.59 25.81
N PHE A 635 5.25 30.78 26.44
CA PHE A 635 4.63 29.63 25.81
C PHE A 635 3.85 30.05 24.55
N ALA A 636 3.00 31.07 24.67
CA ALA A 636 2.26 31.60 23.52
C ALA A 636 3.18 32.07 22.39
N ASP A 637 4.29 32.76 22.70
CA ASP A 637 5.28 33.22 21.72
C ASP A 637 5.98 32.02 21.03
N ALA A 638 6.31 30.96 21.78
CA ALA A 638 6.93 29.77 21.23
C ALA A 638 5.99 29.01 20.27
N VAL A 639 4.73 28.80 20.65
CA VAL A 639 3.71 28.16 19.79
C VAL A 639 3.41 29.02 18.56
N GLU A 640 3.34 30.35 18.70
CA GLU A 640 3.15 31.24 17.56
C GLU A 640 4.34 31.23 16.60
N THR A 641 5.57 31.13 17.13
CA THR A 641 6.80 30.98 16.34
C THR A 641 6.82 29.67 15.56
N ALA A 642 6.24 28.59 16.12
CA ALA A 642 6.14 27.30 15.47
C ALA A 642 5.31 27.31 14.17
N GLN A 643 4.46 28.33 13.94
CA GLN A 643 3.74 28.52 12.67
C GLN A 643 4.67 28.78 11.47
N ALA A 644 5.95 29.04 11.71
CA ALA A 644 6.97 29.22 10.67
C ALA A 644 7.94 28.01 10.56
N TRP A 645 7.69 26.91 11.28
CA TRP A 645 8.58 25.74 11.23
C TRP A 645 8.55 25.06 9.85
N PRO A 646 9.72 24.63 9.33
CA PRO A 646 9.75 23.65 8.26
C PRO A 646 9.36 22.29 8.86
N GLU A 647 8.28 21.69 8.35
CA GLU A 647 7.73 20.43 8.88
C GLU A 647 8.25 19.18 8.14
N GLY A 648 9.27 19.36 7.29
CA GLY A 648 9.93 18.30 6.49
C GLY A 648 11.11 17.64 7.17
#